data_AF-A0A623H504-F1
#
_entry.id   AF-A0A623H504-F1
#
_cell.length_a   1.000
_cell.length_b   1.000
_cell.length_c   1.000
_cell.angle_alpha   90.00
_cell.angle_beta   90.00
_cell.angle_gamma   90.00
#
_symmetry.space_group_name_H-M   'P 1'
#
loop_
_entity.id
_entity.type
_entity.pdbx_description
1 polymer ?
#
loop_
_entity_poly.entity_id
_entity_poly.type
_entity_poly.pdbx_seq_one_letter_code
_entity_poly.pdbx_strand_id
1 'polypeptide(L)'
;LATEIHHNDIFPEVSRHLSVGPSNCTPTLNGEKHRLFLQSSDIDEKSFRRDSFILNHKNEISLLSTDNPSDYSTLQLLTRKSFPLYPTHAGFYWSEPEYINGKGWHASVAVADQQGVFFGVMVKLPDLISKSHLPLDDSIRVWLDQNNHLLPFSYIPQKIRTQLENVTLHDGWQQIPGFLILRTTLHGPGWSLVTLYPYGNLHNRILKTILQQIPFTLTALVLMTSAFCWLLHRSLAKPLWRFVDIINKTATAPLSTRLPAQRLDELDSIAGAFNQLLDTLQVQYDNLENKVAERTQALNEAKKRAEQANKRKSIHLTVISHELRTPMNGVLGAIELLQTTPLNIEQQGLADTARNCTLSLLAIINNLLDFSRIESGHFTLHMEETALLPLLDQAMQTIQGPAQSKKLSLRTFVGQHVPLYFHTDSIRLRQILVNLLGNAVKFTETGGIRLTVKRHEEQLIFLVSDSGKGIEIQQQSQIFTAFYQADTNSQGTGIGLTIASSLAKMMGGNLTLKSVPGVGTCVSLVLPLQEYQPPQQIKGTLSAPFCLHRQLACWGIRGEPPHQQNALLNAELLYFPGKLYDLAQQLILCTPNIPIINNLLPPWQLQILLVDDADINRDIIGKMLVSLGQHVTIAASSNEALTLSQQQRFDLVLIDIRMPEIDGIECVQLWHDEP
;
A
#
# COMPACT_ATOMS: atom_id res chain seq x y z
N LEU A 1 49.39 -11.49 -89.60
CA LEU A 1 48.94 -10.68 -88.45
C LEU A 1 48.33 -11.64 -87.43
N ALA A 2 49.14 -12.14 -86.50
CA ALA A 2 48.73 -12.74 -85.23
C ALA A 2 49.99 -12.98 -84.39
N THR A 3 50.43 -11.97 -83.63
CA THR A 3 51.10 -12.16 -82.34
C THR A 3 50.88 -10.91 -81.49
N GLU A 4 50.21 -11.14 -80.36
CA GLU A 4 50.34 -10.47 -79.04
C GLU A 4 50.41 -8.94 -78.99
N ILE A 5 49.34 -8.32 -78.47
CA ILE A 5 49.33 -7.56 -77.20
C ILE A 5 47.85 -7.26 -76.87
N HIS A 6 47.36 -7.85 -75.78
CA HIS A 6 46.08 -7.53 -75.17
C HIS A 6 46.19 -6.19 -74.44
N HIS A 7 45.63 -5.12 -74.99
CA HIS A 7 45.09 -4.04 -74.18
C HIS A 7 43.95 -3.29 -74.91
N ASN A 8 42.80 -3.29 -74.24
CA ASN A 8 41.63 -2.43 -74.40
C ASN A 8 40.93 -2.35 -75.77
N ASP A 9 39.83 -3.10 -75.81
CA ASP A 9 38.66 -2.96 -76.65
C ASP A 9 38.33 -1.52 -77.07
N ILE A 10 38.58 -1.18 -78.34
CA ILE A 10 37.75 -0.30 -79.17
C ILE A 10 37.98 -0.77 -80.63
N PHE A 11 36.93 -1.26 -81.31
CA PHE A 11 36.86 -1.94 -82.64
C PHE A 11 37.04 -3.48 -82.67
N PRO A 12 35.96 -4.27 -82.42
CA PRO A 12 36.03 -5.73 -82.32
C PRO A 12 36.02 -6.51 -83.65
N GLU A 13 35.90 -5.85 -84.82
CA GLU A 13 35.51 -6.57 -86.05
C GLU A 13 36.63 -6.76 -87.10
N VAL A 14 37.90 -6.44 -86.81
CA VAL A 14 38.98 -6.57 -87.80
C VAL A 14 40.14 -7.49 -87.35
N SER A 15 40.08 -8.07 -86.16
CA SER A 15 41.15 -8.93 -85.61
C SER A 15 40.91 -10.44 -85.74
N ARG A 16 39.90 -10.87 -86.51
CA ARG A 16 39.75 -12.27 -86.91
C ARG A 16 40.08 -12.41 -88.39
N HIS A 17 40.94 -13.39 -88.70
CA HIS A 17 41.31 -13.86 -90.04
C HIS A 17 42.52 -13.16 -90.68
N LEU A 18 43.74 -13.63 -90.34
CA LEU A 18 44.88 -13.84 -91.26
C LEU A 18 46.15 -14.29 -90.50
N SER A 19 46.18 -15.56 -90.07
CA SER A 19 47.40 -16.25 -89.66
C SER A 19 48.13 -16.81 -90.90
N VAL A 20 49.06 -16.03 -91.44
CA VAL A 20 49.99 -16.49 -92.49
C VAL A 20 51.31 -16.83 -91.81
N GLY A 21 51.50 -18.11 -91.49
CA GLY A 21 52.78 -18.65 -91.04
C GLY A 21 53.65 -19.09 -92.23
N PRO A 22 54.98 -19.05 -92.11
CA PRO A 22 55.91 -19.38 -93.21
C PRO A 22 55.79 -20.83 -93.70
N SER A 23 55.18 -21.73 -92.91
CA SER A 23 54.88 -23.12 -93.31
C SER A 23 53.72 -23.27 -94.30
N ASN A 24 52.94 -22.21 -94.55
CA ASN A 24 51.77 -22.26 -95.45
C ASN A 24 52.05 -21.71 -96.86
N CYS A 25 53.30 -21.31 -97.13
CA CYS A 25 53.72 -20.71 -98.40
C CYS A 25 54.85 -21.49 -99.09
N THR A 26 54.82 -22.83 -99.03
CA THR A 26 55.67 -23.68 -99.89
C THR A 26 54.81 -24.49 -100.86
N PRO A 27 55.02 -24.40 -102.18
CA PRO A 27 54.28 -25.17 -103.16
C PRO A 27 54.82 -26.60 -103.21
N THR A 28 54.10 -27.58 -102.67
CA THR A 28 54.39 -28.99 -102.97
C THR A 28 53.86 -29.31 -104.37
N LEU A 29 54.74 -29.25 -105.36
CA LEU A 29 54.54 -29.84 -106.67
C LEU A 29 54.63 -31.36 -106.55
N ASN A 30 53.49 -32.07 -106.60
CA ASN A 30 53.30 -33.32 -107.34
C ASN A 30 51.96 -33.97 -107.02
N GLY A 31 51.21 -34.30 -108.08
CA GLY A 31 50.08 -35.24 -108.05
C GLY A 31 48.76 -34.66 -107.56
N GLU A 32 47.88 -34.37 -108.53
CA GLU A 32 46.42 -34.20 -108.40
C GLU A 32 45.90 -33.62 -107.07
N LYS A 33 45.76 -32.29 -107.00
CA LYS A 33 44.80 -31.61 -106.13
C LYS A 33 44.63 -30.17 -106.61
N HIS A 34 43.36 -29.76 -106.79
CA HIS A 34 42.97 -28.39 -107.05
C HIS A 34 43.68 -27.43 -106.08
N ARG A 35 44.46 -26.49 -106.64
CA ARG A 35 45.12 -25.39 -105.91
C ARG A 35 44.05 -24.41 -105.44
N LEU A 36 43.49 -24.65 -104.27
CA LEU A 36 42.61 -23.73 -103.55
C LEU A 36 43.42 -23.05 -102.44
N PHE A 37 43.70 -21.76 -102.61
CA PHE A 37 44.13 -20.92 -101.48
C PHE A 37 42.89 -20.58 -100.65
N LEU A 38 42.91 -21.00 -99.38
CA LEU A 38 42.05 -20.60 -98.25
C LEU A 38 40.61 -20.18 -98.57
N GLN A 39 39.67 -21.10 -98.36
CA GLN A 39 38.27 -20.80 -98.06
C GLN A 39 38.18 -20.36 -96.59
N SER A 40 37.90 -19.08 -96.33
CA SER A 40 37.32 -18.62 -95.07
C SER A 40 35.99 -17.94 -95.36
N SER A 41 34.92 -18.57 -94.90
CA SER A 41 33.55 -18.07 -94.87
C SER A 41 33.48 -16.73 -94.14
N ASP A 42 32.70 -15.80 -94.69
CA ASP A 42 32.36 -14.47 -94.17
C ASP A 42 33.22 -13.27 -94.62
N ILE A 43 33.75 -13.32 -95.84
CA ILE A 43 34.20 -12.11 -96.55
C ILE A 43 33.51 -12.08 -97.91
N ASP A 44 32.99 -10.91 -98.31
CA ASP A 44 32.38 -10.64 -99.61
C ASP A 44 33.39 -10.92 -100.74
N GLU A 45 33.46 -12.18 -101.17
CA GLU A 45 34.47 -12.79 -102.05
C GLU A 45 34.66 -12.05 -103.39
N LYS A 46 33.68 -11.23 -103.80
CA LYS A 46 33.72 -10.46 -105.03
C LYS A 46 34.49 -9.14 -104.92
N SER A 47 34.54 -8.54 -103.74
CA SER A 47 35.22 -7.26 -103.51
C SER A 47 36.73 -7.46 -103.33
N PHE A 48 37.11 -8.42 -102.50
CA PHE A 48 38.51 -8.63 -102.10
C PHE A 48 39.40 -9.13 -103.26
N ARG A 49 38.83 -9.86 -104.23
CA ARG A 49 39.56 -10.29 -105.43
C ARG A 49 39.88 -9.13 -106.38
N ARG A 50 39.00 -8.12 -106.48
CA ARG A 50 39.12 -7.01 -107.45
C ARG A 50 40.29 -6.07 -107.16
N ASP A 51 40.65 -5.89 -105.89
CA ASP A 51 41.61 -4.89 -105.46
C ASP A 51 42.98 -5.49 -105.09
N SER A 52 43.20 -6.79 -105.34
CA SER A 52 44.43 -7.52 -105.04
C SER A 52 45.39 -7.62 -106.23
N PHE A 53 46.71 -7.49 -106.01
CA PHE A 53 47.73 -7.52 -107.06
C PHE A 53 49.02 -8.27 -106.65
N ILE A 54 49.73 -8.82 -107.64
CA ILE A 54 51.06 -9.44 -107.50
C ILE A 54 52.05 -8.74 -108.44
N LEU A 55 53.18 -8.29 -107.90
CA LEU A 55 54.29 -7.64 -108.62
C LEU A 55 55.55 -8.50 -108.58
N ASN A 56 56.03 -8.94 -109.74
CA ASN A 56 57.27 -9.72 -109.88
C ASN A 56 58.51 -8.80 -110.04
N HIS A 57 59.74 -9.32 -109.88
CA HIS A 57 61.02 -8.59 -109.88
C HIS A 57 61.34 -7.78 -111.15
N LYS A 58 60.60 -7.98 -112.24
CA LYS A 58 60.68 -7.18 -113.47
C LYS A 58 59.68 -6.02 -113.51
N ASN A 59 58.98 -5.73 -112.40
CA ASN A 59 57.82 -4.84 -112.31
C ASN A 59 56.67 -5.22 -113.25
N GLU A 60 56.55 -6.52 -113.55
CA GLU A 60 55.45 -7.08 -114.33
C GLU A 60 54.34 -7.53 -113.36
N ILE A 61 53.13 -7.05 -113.60
CA ILE A 61 52.00 -7.23 -112.70
C ILE A 61 51.12 -8.37 -113.20
N SER A 62 50.90 -9.36 -112.33
CA SER A 62 49.91 -10.41 -112.55
C SER A 62 48.70 -10.11 -111.66
N LEU A 63 47.61 -9.65 -112.26
CA LEU A 63 46.37 -9.38 -111.53
C LEU A 63 45.57 -10.68 -111.38
N LEU A 64 45.04 -10.92 -110.18
CA LEU A 64 44.06 -11.98 -109.92
C LEU A 64 42.69 -11.58 -110.49
N SER A 65 42.50 -11.87 -111.79
CA SER A 65 41.23 -11.92 -112.54
C SER A 65 40.22 -10.79 -112.28
N THR A 66 40.09 -9.89 -113.27
CA THR A 66 38.92 -9.04 -113.46
C THR A 66 38.34 -9.27 -114.85
N ASP A 67 37.02 -9.47 -114.97
CA ASP A 67 36.29 -9.66 -116.24
C ASP A 67 36.21 -8.39 -117.12
N ASN A 68 36.92 -7.31 -116.79
CA ASN A 68 36.86 -6.02 -117.48
C ASN A 68 38.28 -5.52 -117.86
N PRO A 69 38.61 -5.33 -119.16
CA PRO A 69 39.96 -4.98 -119.61
C PRO A 69 40.38 -3.52 -119.32
N SER A 70 39.46 -2.62 -118.97
CA SER A 70 39.76 -1.21 -118.64
C SER A 70 40.33 -0.99 -117.23
N ASP A 71 40.00 -1.87 -116.28
CA ASP A 71 40.59 -1.83 -114.92
C ASP A 71 42.07 -2.27 -114.95
N TYR A 72 42.45 -3.07 -115.95
CA TYR A 72 43.80 -3.61 -116.13
C TYR A 72 44.85 -2.51 -116.35
N SER A 73 44.56 -1.51 -117.19
CA SER A 73 45.48 -0.40 -117.45
C SER A 73 45.61 0.55 -116.26
N THR A 74 44.52 0.74 -115.52
CA THR A 74 44.48 1.61 -114.34
C THR A 74 45.30 1.01 -113.19
N LEU A 75 45.12 -0.29 -112.91
CA LEU A 75 45.90 -1.03 -111.89
C LEU A 75 47.38 -1.17 -112.26
N GLN A 76 47.71 -1.29 -113.56
CA GLN A 76 49.10 -1.34 -114.04
C GLN A 76 49.88 -0.04 -113.82
N LEU A 77 49.20 1.12 -113.93
CA LEU A 77 49.85 2.41 -113.72
C LEU A 77 50.15 2.66 -112.23
N LEU A 78 49.22 2.26 -111.36
CA LEU A 78 49.22 2.51 -109.91
C LEU A 78 50.34 1.77 -109.14
N THR A 79 50.82 0.65 -109.67
CA THR A 79 51.81 -0.21 -108.98
C THR A 79 53.24 0.00 -109.49
N ARG A 80 53.43 0.70 -110.61
CA ARG A 80 54.75 0.90 -111.23
C ARG A 80 55.54 2.07 -110.63
N LYS A 81 54.90 2.91 -109.81
CA LYS A 81 55.55 3.98 -109.04
C LYS A 81 55.09 3.86 -107.59
N SER A 82 56.02 4.05 -106.65
CA SER A 82 55.75 4.44 -105.25
C SER A 82 55.43 3.36 -104.20
N PHE A 83 56.07 2.18 -104.24
CA PHE A 83 56.38 1.52 -102.97
C PHE A 83 57.71 2.04 -102.43
N PRO A 84 57.80 2.34 -101.12
CA PRO A 84 59.06 2.72 -100.50
C PRO A 84 60.07 1.56 -100.59
N LEU A 85 61.36 1.90 -100.64
CA LEU A 85 62.48 0.92 -100.72
C LEU A 85 62.52 -0.05 -99.53
N TYR A 86 61.91 0.33 -98.40
CA TYR A 86 61.86 -0.44 -97.17
C TYR A 86 60.41 -0.55 -96.69
N PRO A 87 60.04 -1.62 -95.97
CA PRO A 87 58.69 -1.75 -95.43
C PRO A 87 58.43 -0.64 -94.42
N THR A 88 57.31 0.06 -94.59
CA THR A 88 56.88 1.17 -93.74
C THR A 88 56.60 0.73 -92.30
N HIS A 89 56.00 -0.44 -92.10
CA HIS A 89 55.75 -0.97 -90.76
C HIS A 89 55.50 -2.49 -90.81
N ALA A 90 56.08 -3.24 -89.88
CA ALA A 90 55.83 -4.68 -89.68
C ALA A 90 55.89 -5.55 -90.95
N GLY A 91 56.79 -5.22 -91.89
CA GLY A 91 56.94 -5.95 -93.16
C GLY A 91 55.95 -5.57 -94.27
N PHE A 92 55.03 -4.63 -94.00
CA PHE A 92 54.10 -4.07 -94.97
C PHE A 92 54.66 -2.79 -95.62
N TYR A 93 54.40 -2.65 -96.91
CA TYR A 93 54.72 -1.51 -97.76
C TYR A 93 53.43 -0.78 -98.08
N TRP A 94 53.30 0.44 -97.56
CA TRP A 94 52.20 1.34 -97.89
C TRP A 94 52.63 2.30 -98.99
N SER A 95 51.77 2.52 -99.99
CA SER A 95 51.96 3.56 -100.98
C SER A 95 51.48 4.92 -100.46
N GLU A 96 51.94 5.99 -101.11
CA GLU A 96 51.33 7.31 -100.90
C GLU A 96 49.85 7.31 -101.35
N PRO A 97 49.01 8.20 -100.79
CA PRO A 97 47.64 8.36 -101.24
C PRO A 97 47.60 8.87 -102.68
N GLU A 98 46.85 8.20 -103.54
CA GLU A 98 46.68 8.61 -104.93
C GLU A 98 45.19 8.79 -105.27
N TYR A 99 44.89 9.83 -106.05
CA TYR A 99 43.53 10.11 -106.49
C TYR A 99 43.26 9.43 -107.84
N ILE A 100 42.34 8.47 -107.82
CA ILE A 100 41.92 7.74 -109.02
C ILE A 100 40.67 8.39 -109.59
N ASN A 101 40.77 8.87 -110.83
CA ASN A 101 39.66 9.56 -111.50
C ASN A 101 38.44 8.63 -111.61
N GLY A 102 37.31 9.04 -111.02
CA GLY A 102 36.08 8.24 -110.95
C GLY A 102 36.00 7.21 -109.81
N LYS A 103 37.08 6.91 -109.08
CA LYS A 103 37.06 5.98 -107.92
C LYS A 103 37.41 6.66 -106.58
N GLY A 104 38.10 7.81 -106.58
CA GLY A 104 38.46 8.56 -105.37
C GLY A 104 39.85 8.25 -104.83
N TRP A 105 40.14 8.70 -103.60
CA TRP A 105 41.45 8.51 -102.95
C TRP A 105 41.68 7.07 -102.48
N HIS A 106 42.80 6.48 -102.90
CA HIS A 106 43.20 5.11 -102.54
C HIS A 106 44.65 5.07 -102.08
N ALA A 107 45.00 4.04 -101.32
CA ALA A 107 46.38 3.67 -101.05
C ALA A 107 46.56 2.15 -101.16
N SER A 108 47.71 1.74 -101.68
CA SER A 108 48.06 0.33 -101.86
C SER A 108 48.87 -0.16 -100.67
N VAL A 109 48.59 -1.38 -100.21
CA VAL A 109 49.30 -2.04 -99.11
C VAL A 109 49.80 -3.39 -99.59
N ALA A 110 51.10 -3.65 -99.49
CA ALA A 110 51.70 -4.89 -99.98
C ALA A 110 52.70 -5.49 -98.98
N VAL A 111 52.96 -6.79 -99.13
CA VAL A 111 54.02 -7.54 -98.42
C VAL A 111 54.94 -8.15 -99.46
N ALA A 112 56.25 -8.08 -99.23
CA ALA A 112 57.25 -8.70 -100.10
C ALA A 112 57.64 -10.09 -99.58
N ASP A 113 57.72 -11.08 -100.48
CA ASP A 113 58.34 -12.37 -100.20
C ASP A 113 59.88 -12.27 -100.21
N GLN A 114 60.60 -13.26 -99.67
CA GLN A 114 62.07 -13.33 -99.58
C GLN A 114 62.78 -13.19 -100.94
N GLN A 115 62.07 -13.50 -102.02
CA GLN A 115 62.57 -13.35 -103.39
C GLN A 115 62.42 -11.89 -103.88
N GLY A 116 61.52 -11.08 -103.31
CA GLY A 116 61.21 -9.70 -103.69
C GLY A 116 59.93 -9.50 -104.51
N VAL A 117 58.98 -10.45 -104.43
CA VAL A 117 57.66 -10.37 -105.09
C VAL A 117 56.68 -9.72 -104.13
N PHE A 118 55.97 -8.68 -104.56
CA PHE A 118 55.00 -8.01 -103.69
C PHE A 118 53.60 -8.58 -103.91
N PHE A 119 52.92 -8.88 -102.81
CA PHE A 119 51.51 -9.27 -102.75
C PHE A 119 50.75 -8.18 -102.00
N GLY A 120 49.78 -7.53 -102.64
CA GLY A 120 49.10 -6.40 -102.02
C GLY A 120 47.63 -6.22 -102.39
N VAL A 121 46.98 -5.30 -101.68
CA VAL A 121 45.57 -4.92 -101.83
C VAL A 121 45.47 -3.38 -101.84
N MET A 122 44.55 -2.83 -102.64
CA MET A 122 44.20 -1.41 -102.60
C MET A 122 43.08 -1.13 -101.59
N VAL A 123 43.27 -0.07 -100.79
CA VAL A 123 42.34 0.38 -99.76
C VAL A 123 41.76 1.75 -100.15
N LYS A 124 40.41 1.86 -100.13
CA LYS A 124 39.70 3.13 -100.29
C LYS A 124 39.81 3.97 -99.03
N LEU A 125 40.36 5.17 -99.16
CA LEU A 125 40.59 6.07 -98.02
C LEU A 125 39.31 6.69 -97.44
N PRO A 126 38.29 7.08 -98.23
CA PRO A 126 37.03 7.59 -97.67
C PRO A 126 36.29 6.59 -96.77
N ASP A 127 36.43 5.28 -97.01
CA ASP A 127 35.79 4.25 -96.21
C ASP A 127 36.41 4.09 -94.81
N LEU A 128 37.68 4.48 -94.64
CA LEU A 128 38.33 4.58 -93.33
C LEU A 128 37.76 5.74 -92.49
N ILE A 129 37.19 6.76 -93.14
CA ILE A 129 36.64 7.94 -92.48
C ILE A 129 35.20 7.68 -91.99
N SER A 130 34.40 6.93 -92.75
CA SER A 130 32.97 6.75 -92.48
C SER A 130 32.65 5.70 -91.41
N LYS A 131 33.52 4.69 -91.20
CA LYS A 131 33.25 3.56 -90.29
C LYS A 131 33.74 3.75 -88.84
N SER A 132 34.46 4.82 -88.53
CA SER A 132 34.81 5.14 -87.14
C SER A 132 33.70 5.98 -86.49
N HIS A 133 32.88 5.32 -85.66
CA HIS A 133 31.83 5.81 -84.74
C HIS A 133 31.25 7.26 -84.90
N LEU A 134 29.92 7.35 -84.85
CA LEU A 134 29.08 8.55 -85.04
C LEU A 134 29.72 9.88 -84.55
N PRO A 135 29.76 10.94 -85.38
CA PRO A 135 30.26 12.24 -84.96
C PRO A 135 29.32 12.88 -83.93
N LEU A 136 29.87 13.59 -82.93
CA LEU A 136 29.16 14.72 -82.36
C LEU A 136 29.00 15.75 -83.48
N ASP A 137 27.79 16.29 -83.68
CA ASP A 137 27.38 17.12 -84.85
C ASP A 137 28.35 18.26 -85.22
N ASP A 138 29.19 18.73 -84.28
CA ASP A 138 30.13 19.85 -84.48
C ASP A 138 31.62 19.44 -84.44
N SER A 139 31.95 18.15 -84.49
CA SER A 139 33.34 17.67 -84.46
C SER A 139 34.02 17.72 -85.84
N ILE A 140 35.24 18.27 -85.91
CA ILE A 140 36.01 18.39 -87.16
C ILE A 140 37.09 17.31 -87.18
N ARG A 141 37.15 16.51 -88.26
CA ARG A 141 38.11 15.40 -88.43
C ARG A 141 39.09 15.66 -89.55
N VAL A 142 40.36 15.35 -89.32
CA VAL A 142 41.47 15.68 -90.22
C VAL A 142 42.48 14.54 -90.23
N TRP A 143 43.00 14.18 -91.40
CA TRP A 143 44.16 13.29 -91.50
C TRP A 143 45.44 14.05 -91.80
N LEU A 144 46.49 13.69 -91.08
CA LEU A 144 47.84 14.22 -91.22
C LEU A 144 48.81 13.10 -91.64
N ASP A 145 49.84 13.43 -92.41
CA ASP A 145 50.94 12.54 -92.75
C ASP A 145 51.94 12.37 -91.59
N GLN A 146 53.00 11.61 -91.81
CA GLN A 146 54.08 11.37 -90.83
C GLN A 146 54.84 12.65 -90.41
N ASN A 147 54.75 13.71 -91.21
CA ASN A 147 55.37 15.02 -90.96
C ASN A 147 54.35 16.05 -90.43
N ASN A 148 53.16 15.61 -90.02
CA ASN A 148 52.02 16.43 -89.61
C ASN A 148 51.46 17.38 -90.69
N HIS A 149 51.75 17.13 -91.97
CA HIS A 149 51.11 17.86 -93.07
C HIS A 149 49.74 17.29 -93.38
N LEU A 150 48.84 18.15 -93.84
CA LEU A 150 47.49 17.74 -94.22
C LEU A 150 47.54 16.77 -95.40
N LEU A 151 46.95 15.57 -95.23
CA LEU A 151 46.78 14.67 -96.36
C LEU A 151 45.78 15.27 -97.36
N PRO A 152 45.99 15.07 -98.66
CA PRO A 152 45.28 15.80 -99.72
C PRO A 152 43.76 15.49 -99.80
N PHE A 153 43.29 14.45 -99.09
CA PHE A 153 41.88 14.08 -98.96
C PHE A 153 41.19 14.62 -97.71
N SER A 154 41.90 15.36 -96.86
CA SER A 154 41.33 16.02 -95.68
C SER A 154 41.01 17.48 -95.98
N TYR A 155 39.94 18.01 -95.39
CA TYR A 155 39.56 19.41 -95.54
C TYR A 155 39.35 20.06 -94.18
N ILE A 156 39.99 21.21 -93.97
CA ILE A 156 39.76 22.06 -92.80
C ILE A 156 39.73 23.54 -93.15
N PRO A 157 38.94 24.35 -92.43
CA PRO A 157 39.00 25.80 -92.53
C PRO A 157 40.42 26.32 -92.23
N GLN A 158 40.88 27.28 -93.03
CA GLN A 158 42.25 27.80 -93.00
C GLN A 158 42.68 28.37 -91.62
N LYS A 159 41.73 28.93 -90.87
CA LYS A 159 41.95 29.43 -89.50
C LYS A 159 42.34 28.32 -88.52
N ILE A 160 41.76 27.14 -88.67
CA ILE A 160 42.04 25.97 -87.82
C ILE A 160 43.34 25.29 -88.28
N ARG A 161 43.59 25.29 -89.60
CA ARG A 161 44.84 24.77 -90.19
C ARG A 161 46.10 25.42 -89.60
N THR A 162 46.11 26.74 -89.56
CA THR A 162 47.25 27.51 -88.99
C THR A 162 47.45 27.27 -87.49
N GLN A 163 46.38 26.91 -86.76
CA GLN A 163 46.48 26.54 -85.34
C GLN A 163 47.00 25.12 -85.14
N LEU A 164 46.67 24.19 -86.04
CA LEU A 164 47.15 22.81 -86.01
C LEU A 164 48.62 22.69 -86.42
N GLU A 165 49.07 23.43 -87.44
CA GLU A 165 50.47 23.39 -87.93
C GLU A 165 51.46 23.95 -86.89
N ASN A 166 51.00 24.84 -86.01
CA ASN A 166 51.84 25.49 -84.99
C ASN A 166 51.88 24.74 -83.64
N VAL A 167 51.25 23.57 -83.52
CA VAL A 167 51.18 22.82 -82.27
C VAL A 167 51.77 21.42 -82.43
N THR A 168 52.64 21.05 -81.49
CA THR A 168 53.13 19.68 -81.38
C THR A 168 52.01 18.78 -80.86
N LEU A 169 51.47 17.95 -81.74
CA LEU A 169 50.40 17.02 -81.41
C LEU A 169 50.98 15.72 -80.84
N HIS A 170 50.47 15.25 -79.70
CA HIS A 170 50.78 13.91 -79.18
C HIS A 170 49.58 12.97 -79.38
N ASP A 171 49.80 11.66 -79.31
CA ASP A 171 48.70 10.69 -79.35
C ASP A 171 47.82 10.79 -78.10
N GLY A 172 46.52 10.55 -78.29
CA GLY A 172 45.52 10.68 -77.25
C GLY A 172 44.91 12.08 -77.16
N TRP A 173 44.36 12.38 -75.98
CA TRP A 173 43.61 13.61 -75.74
C TRP A 173 44.53 14.77 -75.40
N GLN A 174 44.41 15.88 -76.14
CA GLN A 174 45.18 17.10 -75.94
C GLN A 174 44.25 18.31 -75.97
N GLN A 175 44.59 19.34 -75.19
CA GLN A 175 43.84 20.59 -75.18
C GLN A 175 44.54 21.67 -75.99
N ILE A 176 43.80 22.33 -76.88
CA ILE A 176 44.24 23.49 -77.67
C ILE A 176 43.27 24.65 -77.37
N PRO A 177 43.70 25.93 -77.47
CA PRO A 177 42.81 27.07 -77.30
C PRO A 177 41.54 26.95 -78.17
N GLY A 178 40.39 26.77 -77.53
CA GLY A 178 39.08 26.66 -78.18
C GLY A 178 38.62 25.23 -78.51
N PHE A 179 39.51 24.24 -78.51
CA PHE A 179 39.19 22.85 -78.89
C PHE A 179 39.85 21.81 -77.99
N LEU A 180 39.11 20.76 -77.65
CA LEU A 180 39.66 19.50 -77.16
C LEU A 180 39.96 18.61 -78.37
N ILE A 181 41.17 18.07 -78.46
CA ILE A 181 41.67 17.32 -79.60
C ILE A 181 41.91 15.87 -79.20
N LEU A 182 41.53 14.94 -80.06
CA LEU A 182 41.93 13.54 -79.98
C LEU A 182 42.73 13.17 -81.22
N ARG A 183 44.01 12.81 -81.03
CA ARG A 183 44.85 12.27 -82.09
C ARG A 183 44.97 10.75 -81.95
N THR A 184 44.82 10.05 -83.06
CA THR A 184 45.10 8.61 -83.18
C THR A 184 46.01 8.37 -84.38
N THR A 185 47.23 7.90 -84.15
CA THR A 185 48.15 7.49 -85.23
C THR A 185 47.83 6.09 -85.77
N LEU A 186 47.83 5.96 -87.09
CA LEU A 186 47.83 4.70 -87.82
C LEU A 186 49.30 4.32 -88.12
N HIS A 187 49.85 3.39 -87.33
CA HIS A 187 51.27 3.03 -87.38
C HIS A 187 51.77 2.49 -88.75
N GLY A 188 50.87 1.98 -89.61
CA GLY A 188 51.21 1.44 -90.93
C GLY A 188 51.83 2.46 -91.89
N PRO A 189 51.04 3.39 -92.45
CA PRO A 189 51.51 4.46 -93.33
C PRO A 189 52.07 5.69 -92.56
N GLY A 190 52.04 5.68 -91.23
CA GLY A 190 52.46 6.80 -90.39
C GLY A 190 51.47 7.98 -90.39
N TRP A 191 50.24 7.79 -90.86
CA TRP A 191 49.21 8.83 -90.86
C TRP A 191 48.59 8.98 -89.47
N SER A 192 47.98 10.12 -89.18
CA SER A 192 47.24 10.32 -87.94
C SER A 192 45.90 11.01 -88.16
N LEU A 193 44.86 10.49 -87.50
CA LEU A 193 43.53 11.07 -87.48
C LEU A 193 43.41 12.00 -86.27
N VAL A 194 43.05 13.25 -86.51
CA VAL A 194 42.87 14.30 -85.51
C VAL A 194 41.41 14.71 -85.49
N THR A 195 40.74 14.56 -84.34
CA THR A 195 39.35 14.98 -84.12
C THR A 195 39.31 16.17 -83.17
N LEU A 196 38.64 17.25 -83.55
CA LEU A 196 38.54 18.51 -82.80
C LEU A 196 37.13 18.68 -82.21
N TYR A 197 37.02 19.03 -80.92
CA TYR A 197 35.77 19.27 -80.20
C TYR A 197 35.72 20.69 -79.59
N PRO A 198 34.77 21.57 -79.97
CA PRO A 198 34.73 22.95 -79.48
C PRO A 198 34.22 23.07 -78.03
N TYR A 199 34.92 23.84 -77.18
CA TYR A 199 34.58 24.00 -75.75
C TYR A 199 33.25 24.72 -75.46
N GLY A 200 32.87 25.70 -76.28
CA GLY A 200 31.70 26.55 -76.01
C GLY A 200 30.38 25.78 -75.90
N ASN A 201 30.24 24.68 -76.62
CA ASN A 201 29.01 23.89 -76.65
C ASN A 201 28.92 22.88 -75.50
N LEU A 202 30.05 22.55 -74.86
CA LEU A 202 30.09 21.61 -73.73
C LEU A 202 29.58 22.26 -72.44
N HIS A 203 29.97 23.51 -72.16
CA HIS A 203 29.65 24.18 -70.89
C HIS A 203 28.14 24.41 -70.70
N ASN A 204 27.46 24.90 -71.73
CA ASN A 204 26.01 25.19 -71.66
C ASN A 204 25.16 23.93 -71.48
N ARG A 205 25.60 22.78 -72.00
CA ARG A 205 24.89 21.51 -71.79
C ARG A 205 24.99 21.05 -70.33
N ILE A 206 26.18 21.11 -69.74
CA ILE A 206 26.41 20.67 -68.35
C ILE A 206 25.58 21.51 -67.37
N LEU A 207 25.60 22.83 -67.51
CA LEU A 207 24.90 23.72 -66.58
C LEU A 207 23.38 23.49 -66.57
N LYS A 208 22.80 23.28 -67.75
CA LYS A 208 21.36 23.02 -67.92
C LYS A 208 20.95 21.68 -67.27
N THR A 209 21.79 20.65 -67.42
CA THR A 209 21.54 19.34 -66.80
C THR A 209 21.57 19.43 -65.28
N ILE A 210 22.52 20.18 -64.69
CA ILE A 210 22.61 20.33 -63.23
C ILE A 210 21.39 21.08 -62.68
N LEU A 211 21.01 22.21 -63.27
CA LEU A 211 19.91 23.04 -62.77
C LEU A 211 18.55 22.31 -62.79
N GLN A 212 18.36 21.40 -63.75
CA GLN A 212 17.17 20.56 -63.84
C GLN A 212 17.10 19.48 -62.74
N GLN A 213 18.22 19.04 -62.18
CA GLN A 213 18.23 17.96 -61.17
C GLN A 213 18.02 18.43 -59.72
N ILE A 214 18.30 19.69 -59.40
CA ILE A 214 18.16 20.25 -58.04
C ILE A 214 16.77 20.04 -57.40
N PRO A 215 15.63 20.31 -58.05
CA PRO A 215 14.33 20.11 -57.40
C PRO A 215 14.07 18.63 -57.06
N PHE A 216 14.58 17.69 -57.86
CA PHE A 216 14.43 16.25 -57.62
C PHE A 216 15.25 15.77 -56.42
N THR A 217 16.48 16.27 -56.25
CA THR A 217 17.29 15.92 -55.08
C THR A 217 16.72 16.50 -53.78
N LEU A 218 16.20 17.73 -53.82
CA LEU A 218 15.61 18.38 -52.66
C LEU A 218 14.31 17.71 -52.20
N THR A 219 13.46 17.33 -53.16
CA THR A 219 12.23 16.56 -52.88
C THR A 219 12.53 15.17 -52.33
N ALA A 220 13.54 14.47 -52.86
CA ALA A 220 13.99 13.19 -52.32
C ALA A 220 14.49 13.32 -50.86
N LEU A 221 15.23 14.39 -50.53
CA LEU A 221 15.72 14.63 -49.18
C LEU A 221 14.57 14.88 -48.19
N VAL A 222 13.56 15.66 -48.58
CA VAL A 222 12.37 15.93 -47.75
C VAL A 222 11.55 14.65 -47.54
N LEU A 223 11.38 13.84 -48.58
CA LEU A 223 10.69 12.55 -48.45
C LEU A 223 11.43 11.59 -47.51
N MET A 224 12.76 11.50 -47.64
CA MET A 224 13.58 10.60 -46.83
C MET A 224 13.60 11.03 -45.35
N THR A 225 13.73 12.33 -45.07
CA THR A 225 13.68 12.87 -43.70
C THR A 225 12.30 12.70 -43.08
N SER A 226 11.23 12.93 -43.85
CA SER A 226 9.85 12.71 -43.38
C SER A 226 9.58 11.23 -43.10
N ALA A 227 10.04 10.32 -43.98
CA ALA A 227 9.94 8.88 -43.77
C ALA A 227 10.71 8.44 -42.52
N PHE A 228 11.92 8.97 -42.29
CA PHE A 228 12.70 8.67 -41.08
C PHE A 228 12.01 9.16 -39.80
N CYS A 229 11.47 10.38 -39.80
CA CYS A 229 10.72 10.92 -38.67
C CYS A 229 9.46 10.10 -38.39
N TRP A 230 8.73 9.69 -39.44
CA TRP A 230 7.58 8.81 -39.33
C TRP A 230 7.96 7.44 -38.75
N LEU A 231 9.10 6.89 -39.19
CA LEU A 231 9.61 5.62 -38.71
C LEU A 231 9.98 5.69 -37.23
N LEU A 232 10.70 6.72 -36.77
CA LEU A 232 11.01 6.94 -35.34
C LEU A 232 9.75 7.15 -34.49
N HIS A 233 8.79 7.94 -34.99
CA HIS A 233 7.54 8.17 -34.28
C HIS A 233 6.76 6.86 -34.09
N ARG A 234 6.73 6.01 -35.13
CA ARG A 234 6.05 4.72 -35.10
C ARG A 234 6.83 3.64 -34.33
N SER A 235 8.15 3.63 -34.42
CA SER A 235 9.00 2.56 -33.84
C SER A 235 9.32 2.78 -32.37
N LEU A 236 9.38 4.03 -31.91
CA LEU A 236 9.93 4.37 -30.59
C LEU A 236 9.00 5.26 -29.75
N ALA A 237 8.56 6.42 -30.29
CA ALA A 237 7.79 7.38 -29.51
C ALA A 237 6.40 6.86 -29.10
N LYS A 238 5.64 6.30 -30.04
CA LYS A 238 4.29 5.80 -29.78
C LYS A 238 4.26 4.62 -28.77
N PRO A 239 5.16 3.62 -28.86
CA PRO A 239 5.29 2.59 -27.83
C PRO A 239 5.64 3.13 -26.44
N LEU A 240 6.61 4.05 -26.34
CA LEU A 240 7.06 4.61 -25.06
C LEU A 240 5.92 5.36 -24.34
N TRP A 241 5.15 6.17 -25.07
CA TRP A 241 3.98 6.83 -24.53
C TRP A 241 2.92 5.85 -24.01
N ARG A 242 2.73 4.71 -24.69
CA ARG A 242 1.83 3.66 -24.21
C ARG A 242 2.35 3.02 -22.92
N PHE A 243 3.65 2.75 -22.81
CA PHE A 243 4.24 2.18 -21.60
C PHE A 243 4.04 3.12 -20.40
N VAL A 244 4.35 4.41 -20.57
CA VAL A 244 4.17 5.41 -19.52
C VAL A 244 2.71 5.53 -19.09
N ASP A 245 1.77 5.56 -20.04
CA ASP A 245 0.34 5.62 -19.74
C ASP A 245 -0.14 4.38 -18.96
N ILE A 246 0.31 3.17 -19.34
CA ILE A 246 -0.01 1.94 -18.62
C ILE A 246 0.57 1.97 -17.20
N ILE A 247 1.84 2.38 -17.03
CA ILE A 247 2.49 2.46 -15.72
C ILE A 247 1.76 3.46 -14.80
N ASN A 248 1.46 4.65 -15.29
CA ASN A 248 0.74 5.67 -14.51
C ASN A 248 -0.65 5.19 -14.07
N LYS A 249 -1.36 4.44 -14.93
CA LYS A 249 -2.65 3.84 -14.57
C LYS A 249 -2.49 2.75 -13.50
N THR A 250 -1.40 1.97 -13.54
CA THR A 250 -1.11 0.90 -12.58
C THR A 250 -0.87 1.44 -11.17
N ALA A 251 -0.45 2.69 -11.01
CA ALA A 251 -0.32 3.34 -9.69
C ALA A 251 -1.67 3.59 -9.00
N THR A 252 -2.76 3.65 -9.77
CA THR A 252 -4.12 3.99 -9.28
C THR A 252 -5.14 2.86 -9.44
N ALA A 253 -4.76 1.74 -10.06
CA ALA A 253 -5.63 0.65 -10.48
C ALA A 253 -5.02 -0.71 -10.07
N PRO A 254 -5.75 -1.84 -10.12
CA PRO A 254 -5.23 -3.13 -9.65
C PRO A 254 -3.94 -3.55 -10.40
N LEU A 255 -3.05 -4.23 -9.67
CA LEU A 255 -1.75 -4.73 -10.13
C LEU A 255 -1.81 -5.70 -11.33
N SER A 256 -2.99 -5.96 -11.92
CA SER A 256 -3.19 -6.91 -13.02
C SER A 256 -2.82 -6.36 -14.40
N THR A 257 -2.59 -5.05 -14.53
CA THR A 257 -2.25 -4.44 -15.83
C THR A 257 -0.79 -4.76 -16.21
N ARG A 258 -0.58 -5.41 -17.35
CA ARG A 258 0.76 -5.84 -17.82
C ARG A 258 1.19 -5.02 -19.05
N LEU A 259 2.49 -4.77 -19.17
CA LEU A 259 3.06 -4.20 -20.38
C LEU A 259 3.08 -5.26 -21.50
N PRO A 260 2.72 -4.91 -22.75
CA PRO A 260 2.71 -5.85 -23.86
C PRO A 260 4.15 -6.22 -24.28
N ALA A 261 4.46 -7.53 -24.31
CA ALA A 261 5.76 -8.09 -24.68
C ALA A 261 5.63 -8.89 -25.99
N GLN A 262 5.69 -8.20 -27.13
CA GLN A 262 5.43 -8.80 -28.45
C GLN A 262 6.58 -8.57 -29.45
N ARG A 263 7.75 -8.11 -28.99
CA ARG A 263 8.63 -7.31 -29.83
C ARG A 263 10.15 -7.58 -29.89
N LEU A 264 10.82 -8.53 -29.26
CA LEU A 264 12.26 -8.86 -29.52
C LEU A 264 13.27 -7.67 -29.59
N ASP A 265 12.95 -6.51 -29.01
CA ASP A 265 13.80 -5.32 -28.91
C ASP A 265 14.05 -4.95 -27.44
N GLU A 266 14.84 -3.90 -27.16
CA GLU A 266 15.17 -3.49 -25.79
C GLU A 266 13.93 -3.10 -24.98
N LEU A 267 12.86 -2.64 -25.65
CA LEU A 267 11.58 -2.32 -25.01
C LEU A 267 10.89 -3.56 -24.46
N ASP A 268 11.03 -4.71 -25.13
CA ASP A 268 10.51 -6.00 -24.66
C ASP A 268 11.22 -6.48 -23.39
N SER A 269 12.53 -6.23 -23.27
CA SER A 269 13.29 -6.53 -22.05
C SER A 269 12.79 -5.71 -20.86
N ILE A 270 12.50 -4.41 -21.08
CA ILE A 270 11.91 -3.53 -20.06
C ILE A 270 10.51 -4.00 -19.66
N ALA A 271 9.66 -4.34 -20.64
CA ALA A 271 8.33 -4.86 -20.38
C ALA A 271 8.37 -6.16 -19.56
N GLY A 272 9.30 -7.07 -19.88
CA GLY A 272 9.53 -8.31 -19.15
C GLY A 272 9.93 -8.07 -17.68
N ALA A 273 10.93 -7.21 -17.45
CA ALA A 273 11.39 -6.89 -16.10
C ALA A 273 10.31 -6.23 -15.24
N PHE A 274 9.52 -5.31 -15.81
CA PHE A 274 8.41 -4.67 -15.11
C PHE A 274 7.29 -5.66 -14.76
N ASN A 275 6.92 -6.54 -15.70
CA ASN A 275 5.91 -7.57 -15.46
C ASN A 275 6.36 -8.56 -14.37
N GLN A 276 7.63 -8.95 -14.34
CA GLN A 276 8.19 -9.83 -13.31
C GLN A 276 8.19 -9.18 -11.91
N LEU A 277 8.45 -7.87 -11.84
CA LEU A 277 8.33 -7.11 -10.60
C LEU A 277 6.89 -7.07 -10.11
N LEU A 278 5.92 -6.84 -11.01
CA LEU A 278 4.49 -6.88 -10.66
C LEU A 278 4.07 -8.26 -10.16
N ASP A 279 4.52 -9.34 -10.79
CA ASP A 279 4.24 -10.72 -10.33
C ASP A 279 4.80 -10.94 -8.91
N THR A 280 6.04 -10.49 -8.67
CA THR A 280 6.66 -10.59 -7.35
C THR A 280 5.89 -9.79 -6.29
N LEU A 281 5.49 -8.56 -6.59
CA LEU A 281 4.70 -7.72 -5.69
C LEU A 281 3.33 -8.35 -5.41
N GLN A 282 2.68 -8.93 -6.41
CA GLN A 282 1.38 -9.56 -6.26
C GLN A 282 1.47 -10.79 -5.34
N VAL A 283 2.48 -11.64 -5.52
CA VAL A 283 2.75 -12.76 -4.59
C VAL A 283 3.04 -12.29 -3.17
N GLN A 284 3.77 -11.19 -2.99
CA GLN A 284 4.03 -10.62 -1.66
C GLN A 284 2.76 -10.08 -1.00
N TYR A 285 1.91 -9.39 -1.78
CA TYR A 285 0.66 -8.84 -1.29
C TYR A 285 -0.30 -9.96 -0.87
N ASP A 286 -0.47 -10.99 -1.70
CA ASP A 286 -1.32 -12.15 -1.41
C ASP A 286 -0.82 -12.91 -0.16
N ASN A 287 0.50 -13.09 -0.03
CA ASN A 287 1.09 -13.70 1.17
C ASN A 287 0.83 -12.85 2.43
N LEU A 288 0.95 -11.53 2.33
CA LEU A 288 0.71 -10.62 3.44
C LEU A 288 -0.77 -10.66 3.85
N GLU A 289 -1.69 -10.59 2.90
CA GLU A 289 -3.12 -10.64 3.12
C GLU A 289 -3.55 -11.96 3.78
N ASN A 290 -3.05 -13.10 3.28
CA ASN A 290 -3.27 -14.40 3.88
C ASN A 290 -2.75 -14.47 5.32
N LYS A 291 -1.56 -13.92 5.57
CA LYS A 291 -0.95 -13.90 6.91
C LYS A 291 -1.69 -12.99 7.88
N VAL A 292 -2.21 -11.86 7.40
CA VAL A 292 -3.07 -10.96 8.17
C VAL A 292 -4.39 -11.65 8.50
N ALA A 293 -5.03 -12.32 7.53
CA ALA A 293 -6.26 -13.06 7.75
C ALA A 293 -6.07 -14.20 8.77
N GLU A 294 -5.01 -15.00 8.62
CA GLU A 294 -4.66 -16.08 9.54
C GLU A 294 -4.40 -15.55 10.96
N ARG A 295 -3.62 -14.47 11.10
CA ARG A 295 -3.34 -13.84 12.40
C ARG A 295 -4.59 -13.25 13.04
N THR A 296 -5.46 -12.63 12.24
CA THR A 296 -6.72 -12.06 12.72
C THR A 296 -7.67 -13.14 13.21
N GLN A 297 -7.76 -14.27 12.50
CA GLN A 297 -8.55 -15.42 12.92
C GLN A 297 -7.99 -16.05 14.20
N ALA A 298 -6.68 -16.34 14.25
CA ALA A 298 -6.03 -16.91 15.43
C ALA A 298 -6.20 -16.03 16.67
N LEU A 299 -6.11 -14.70 16.51
CA LEU A 299 -6.34 -13.73 17.58
C LEU A 299 -7.79 -13.77 18.06
N ASN A 300 -8.77 -13.76 17.15
CA ASN A 300 -10.18 -13.84 17.50
C ASN A 300 -10.53 -15.15 18.21
N GLU A 301 -9.98 -16.28 17.78
CA GLU A 301 -10.16 -17.57 18.44
C GLU A 301 -9.54 -17.58 19.85
N ALA A 302 -8.34 -17.03 20.01
CA ALA A 302 -7.69 -16.90 21.31
C ALA A 302 -8.49 -16.01 22.26
N LYS A 303 -8.99 -14.87 21.76
CA LYS A 303 -9.87 -13.96 22.51
C LYS A 303 -11.15 -14.67 22.96
N LYS A 304 -11.83 -15.36 22.04
CA LYS A 304 -13.07 -16.10 22.34
C LYS A 304 -12.83 -17.20 23.38
N ARG A 305 -11.70 -17.93 23.31
CA ARG A 305 -11.31 -18.91 24.33
C ARG A 305 -11.07 -18.27 25.70
N ALA A 306 -10.40 -17.12 25.75
CA ALA A 306 -10.17 -16.39 26.99
C ALA A 306 -11.48 -15.90 27.63
N GLU A 307 -12.39 -15.33 26.83
CA GLU A 307 -13.71 -14.88 27.29
C GLU A 307 -14.57 -16.04 27.81
N GLN A 308 -14.58 -17.18 27.09
CA GLN A 308 -15.29 -18.38 27.54
C GLN A 308 -14.71 -18.94 28.84
N ALA A 309 -13.39 -18.95 29.00
CA ALA A 309 -12.75 -19.37 30.24
C ALA A 309 -13.14 -18.45 31.41
N ASN A 310 -13.15 -17.13 31.19
CA ASN A 310 -13.53 -16.16 32.22
C ASN A 310 -15.02 -16.29 32.63
N LYS A 311 -15.90 -16.50 31.65
CA LYS A 311 -17.33 -16.75 31.89
C LYS A 311 -17.56 -18.02 32.70
N ARG A 312 -16.86 -19.12 32.36
CA ARG A 312 -16.91 -20.38 33.13
C ARG A 312 -16.43 -20.19 34.57
N LYS A 313 -15.32 -19.47 34.76
CA LYS A 313 -14.78 -19.14 36.09
C LYS A 313 -15.82 -18.38 36.95
N SER A 314 -16.50 -17.39 36.35
CA SER A 314 -17.51 -16.58 37.04
C SER A 314 -18.78 -17.37 37.40
N ILE A 315 -19.27 -18.22 36.49
CA ILE A 315 -20.41 -19.11 36.74
C ILE A 315 -20.05 -20.11 37.86
N HIS A 316 -18.85 -20.70 37.80
CA HIS A 316 -18.39 -21.65 38.80
C HIS A 316 -18.33 -21.04 40.21
N LEU A 317 -17.83 -19.80 40.33
CA LEU A 317 -17.82 -19.09 41.62
C LEU A 317 -19.23 -18.79 42.14
N THR A 318 -20.17 -18.46 41.25
CA THR A 318 -21.57 -18.21 41.62
C THR A 318 -22.23 -19.47 42.18
N VAL A 319 -22.02 -20.61 41.52
CA VAL A 319 -22.52 -21.92 42.00
C VAL A 319 -21.88 -22.29 43.33
N ILE A 320 -20.54 -22.22 43.44
CA ILE A 320 -19.84 -22.52 44.69
C ILE A 320 -20.37 -21.68 45.84
N SER A 321 -20.61 -20.38 45.63
CA SER A 321 -21.13 -19.57 46.72
C SER A 321 -22.54 -19.95 47.14
N HIS A 322 -23.40 -20.39 46.22
CA HIS A 322 -24.73 -20.89 46.58
C HIS A 322 -24.60 -22.20 47.38
N GLU A 323 -23.76 -23.12 46.90
CA GLU A 323 -23.44 -24.39 47.56
C GLU A 323 -22.77 -24.22 48.93
N LEU A 324 -22.03 -23.12 49.15
CA LEU A 324 -21.45 -22.79 50.45
C LEU A 324 -22.43 -22.05 51.35
N ARG A 325 -23.35 -21.24 50.80
CA ARG A 325 -24.32 -20.46 51.59
C ARG A 325 -25.35 -21.37 52.27
N THR A 326 -25.87 -22.36 51.55
CA THR A 326 -26.89 -23.28 52.06
C THR A 326 -26.46 -24.03 53.34
N PRO A 327 -25.31 -24.73 53.39
CA PRO A 327 -24.87 -25.39 54.62
C PRO A 327 -24.52 -24.39 55.72
N MET A 328 -23.99 -23.21 55.37
CA MET A 328 -23.65 -22.17 56.35
C MET A 328 -24.88 -21.57 57.03
N ASN A 329 -25.96 -21.34 56.28
CA ASN A 329 -27.24 -20.92 56.86
C ASN A 329 -27.85 -22.03 57.74
N GLY A 330 -27.68 -23.30 57.37
CA GLY A 330 -28.07 -24.44 58.20
C GLY A 330 -27.29 -24.50 59.52
N VAL A 331 -25.97 -24.30 59.50
CA VAL A 331 -25.13 -24.20 60.70
C VAL A 331 -25.53 -23.00 61.56
N LEU A 332 -25.79 -21.84 60.95
CA LEU A 332 -26.26 -20.66 61.66
C LEU A 332 -27.60 -20.92 62.36
N GLY A 333 -28.57 -21.49 61.64
CA GLY A 333 -29.87 -21.84 62.20
C GLY A 333 -29.75 -22.85 63.35
N ALA A 334 -28.90 -23.87 63.23
CA ALA A 334 -28.65 -24.82 64.30
C ALA A 334 -28.02 -24.18 65.55
N ILE A 335 -27.09 -23.22 65.37
CA ILE A 335 -26.48 -22.49 66.47
C ILE A 335 -27.49 -21.53 67.12
N GLU A 336 -28.31 -20.83 66.32
CA GLU A 336 -29.34 -19.94 66.84
C GLU A 336 -30.40 -20.72 67.63
N LEU A 337 -30.85 -21.88 67.13
CA LEU A 337 -31.69 -22.81 67.88
C LEU A 337 -31.01 -23.29 69.16
N LEU A 338 -29.72 -23.67 69.12
CA LEU A 338 -28.98 -24.07 70.31
C LEU A 338 -28.95 -22.95 71.36
N GLN A 339 -28.78 -21.69 70.95
CA GLN A 339 -28.79 -20.53 71.84
C GLN A 339 -30.18 -20.20 72.44
N THR A 340 -31.26 -20.74 71.86
CA THR A 340 -32.60 -20.67 72.47
C THR A 340 -32.84 -21.70 73.57
N THR A 341 -31.94 -22.69 73.73
CA THR A 341 -32.00 -23.69 74.81
C THR A 341 -31.20 -23.22 76.04
N PRO A 342 -31.47 -23.76 77.25
CA PRO A 342 -30.67 -23.42 78.42
C PRO A 342 -29.23 -23.93 78.26
N LEU A 343 -28.29 -23.00 78.06
CA LEU A 343 -26.85 -23.27 77.96
C LEU A 343 -26.11 -22.82 79.22
N ASN A 344 -25.06 -23.55 79.60
CA ASN A 344 -24.13 -23.09 80.63
C ASN A 344 -23.16 -22.02 80.06
N ILE A 345 -22.39 -21.34 80.92
CA ILE A 345 -21.53 -20.21 80.52
C ILE A 345 -20.48 -20.62 79.46
N GLU A 346 -19.87 -21.81 79.59
CA GLU A 346 -18.89 -22.30 78.62
C GLU A 346 -19.55 -22.67 77.28
N GLN A 347 -20.71 -23.30 77.31
CA GLN A 347 -21.50 -23.66 76.13
C GLN A 347 -22.02 -22.41 75.40
N GLN A 348 -22.44 -21.38 76.15
CA GLN A 348 -22.84 -20.09 75.59
C GLN A 348 -21.64 -19.43 74.88
N GLY A 349 -20.47 -19.41 75.53
CA GLY A 349 -19.25 -18.88 74.92
C GLY A 349 -18.82 -19.64 73.65
N LEU A 350 -18.97 -20.97 73.64
CA LEU A 350 -18.73 -21.79 72.44
C LEU A 350 -19.75 -21.49 71.33
N ALA A 351 -21.03 -21.38 71.68
CA ALA A 351 -22.10 -21.06 70.73
C ALA A 351 -21.91 -19.66 70.13
N ASP A 352 -21.56 -18.66 70.94
CA ASP A 352 -21.24 -17.31 70.48
C ASP A 352 -20.03 -17.30 69.54
N THR A 353 -18.99 -18.08 69.87
CA THR A 353 -17.81 -18.23 69.01
C THR A 353 -18.18 -18.89 67.68
N ALA A 354 -18.93 -19.99 67.71
CA ALA A 354 -19.37 -20.69 66.52
C ALA A 354 -20.26 -19.80 65.63
N ARG A 355 -21.16 -19.03 66.24
CA ARG A 355 -22.02 -18.06 65.55
C ARG A 355 -21.18 -16.97 64.87
N ASN A 356 -20.23 -16.38 65.59
CA ASN A 356 -19.34 -15.36 65.05
C ASN A 356 -18.47 -15.87 63.90
N CYS A 357 -17.96 -17.10 64.01
CA CYS A 357 -17.22 -17.77 62.93
C CYS A 357 -18.10 -18.00 61.69
N THR A 358 -19.35 -18.44 61.91
CA THR A 358 -20.32 -18.74 60.85
C THR A 358 -20.72 -17.48 60.08
N LEU A 359 -21.06 -16.41 60.81
CA LEU A 359 -21.35 -15.09 60.24
C LEU A 359 -20.13 -14.49 59.52
N SER A 360 -18.93 -14.64 60.09
CA SER A 360 -17.70 -14.19 59.45
C SER A 360 -17.50 -14.91 58.12
N LEU A 361 -17.60 -16.24 58.08
CA LEU A 361 -17.42 -17.02 56.86
C LEU A 361 -18.47 -16.66 55.78
N LEU A 362 -19.71 -16.43 56.17
CA LEU A 362 -20.76 -15.95 55.26
C LEU A 362 -20.38 -14.59 54.66
N ALA A 363 -19.85 -13.67 55.47
CA ALA A 363 -19.35 -12.38 54.99
C ALA A 363 -18.15 -12.51 54.06
N ILE A 364 -17.22 -13.45 54.30
CA ILE A 364 -16.09 -13.74 53.41
C ILE A 364 -16.60 -14.21 52.04
N ILE A 365 -17.54 -15.16 52.03
CA ILE A 365 -18.12 -15.72 50.81
C ILE A 365 -18.82 -14.63 49.99
N ASN A 366 -19.65 -13.81 50.63
CA ASN A 366 -20.35 -12.71 49.96
C ASN A 366 -19.36 -11.67 49.40
N ASN A 367 -18.32 -11.32 50.15
CA ASN A 367 -17.27 -10.41 49.66
C ASN A 367 -16.50 -10.98 48.47
N LEU A 368 -16.18 -12.28 48.48
CA LEU A 368 -15.52 -12.96 47.36
C LEU A 368 -16.39 -12.95 46.10
N LEU A 369 -17.70 -13.18 46.25
CA LEU A 369 -18.65 -13.09 45.17
C LEU A 369 -18.75 -11.67 44.60
N ASP A 370 -18.92 -10.67 45.46
CA ASP A 370 -18.98 -9.27 45.05
C ASP A 370 -17.72 -8.91 44.26
N PHE A 371 -16.54 -9.31 44.75
CA PHE A 371 -15.28 -9.14 44.04
C PHE A 371 -15.28 -9.80 42.65
N SER A 372 -15.73 -11.07 42.54
CA SER A 372 -15.79 -11.78 41.27
C SER A 372 -16.77 -11.16 40.26
N ARG A 373 -17.92 -10.66 40.72
CA ARG A 373 -18.90 -9.96 39.86
C ARG A 373 -18.34 -8.64 39.33
N ILE A 374 -17.58 -7.93 40.16
CA ILE A 374 -16.91 -6.69 39.78
C ILE A 374 -15.79 -6.96 38.76
N GLU A 375 -14.92 -7.96 39.00
CA GLU A 375 -13.82 -8.31 38.09
C GLU A 375 -14.32 -8.78 36.71
N SER A 376 -15.46 -9.49 36.68
CA SER A 376 -16.07 -9.96 35.43
C SER A 376 -16.85 -8.88 34.67
N GLY A 377 -16.99 -7.67 35.21
CA GLY A 377 -17.72 -6.56 34.57
C GLY A 377 -19.25 -6.75 34.52
N HIS A 378 -19.81 -7.73 35.24
CA HIS A 378 -21.25 -8.03 35.27
C HIS A 378 -21.98 -7.33 36.43
N PHE A 379 -21.47 -6.20 36.90
CA PHE A 379 -22.00 -5.48 38.06
C PHE A 379 -22.71 -4.20 37.62
N THR A 380 -23.98 -4.03 37.99
CA THR A 380 -24.80 -2.86 37.67
C THR A 380 -25.07 -2.03 38.93
N LEU A 381 -24.91 -0.71 38.83
CA LEU A 381 -25.26 0.22 39.90
C LEU A 381 -26.74 0.58 39.81
N HIS A 382 -27.41 0.61 40.96
CA HIS A 382 -28.81 1.04 41.07
C HIS A 382 -28.85 2.46 41.65
N MET A 383 -28.91 3.46 40.77
CA MET A 383 -28.93 4.87 41.17
C MET A 383 -30.34 5.29 41.60
N GLU A 384 -30.47 5.82 42.81
CA GLU A 384 -31.73 6.31 43.38
C GLU A 384 -31.51 7.62 44.15
N GLU A 385 -32.58 8.41 44.34
CA GLU A 385 -32.53 9.58 45.22
C GLU A 385 -32.38 9.14 46.67
N THR A 386 -31.21 9.43 47.27
CA THR A 386 -30.84 8.92 48.59
C THR A 386 -30.71 10.04 49.61
N ALA A 387 -31.35 9.87 50.77
CA ALA A 387 -31.16 10.74 51.94
C ALA A 387 -29.80 10.46 52.60
N LEU A 388 -28.92 11.45 52.60
CA LEU A 388 -27.55 11.29 53.10
C LEU A 388 -27.50 11.02 54.60
N LEU A 389 -28.20 11.79 55.43
CA LEU A 389 -28.07 11.69 56.88
C LEU A 389 -28.52 10.32 57.43
N PRO A 390 -29.67 9.76 57.01
CA PRO A 390 -30.06 8.39 57.39
C PRO A 390 -29.05 7.34 56.93
N LEU A 391 -28.44 7.50 55.75
CA LEU A 391 -27.40 6.58 55.26
C LEU A 391 -26.15 6.61 56.15
N LEU A 392 -25.73 7.81 56.60
CA LEU A 392 -24.62 7.95 57.55
C LEU A 392 -24.97 7.31 58.90
N ASP A 393 -26.21 7.46 59.38
CA ASP A 393 -26.67 6.85 60.62
C ASP A 393 -26.62 5.31 60.52
N GLN A 394 -27.12 4.73 59.43
CA GLN A 394 -27.07 3.28 59.18
C GLN A 394 -25.62 2.76 59.17
N ALA A 395 -24.69 3.48 58.53
CA ALA A 395 -23.28 3.10 58.51
C ALA A 395 -22.65 3.16 59.91
N MET A 396 -22.94 4.22 60.68
CA MET A 396 -22.43 4.39 62.05
C MET A 396 -23.06 3.40 63.04
N GLN A 397 -24.32 3.03 62.86
CA GLN A 397 -25.02 2.06 63.70
C GLN A 397 -24.36 0.68 63.61
N THR A 398 -23.91 0.29 62.41
CA THR A 398 -23.23 -1.00 62.18
C THR A 398 -21.92 -1.12 62.98
N ILE A 399 -21.23 0.00 63.24
CA ILE A 399 -19.95 0.02 63.96
C ILE A 399 -20.08 0.45 65.43
N GLN A 400 -21.26 0.87 65.86
CA GLN A 400 -21.51 1.39 67.21
C GLN A 400 -21.15 0.36 68.29
N GLY A 401 -21.72 -0.86 68.22
CA GLY A 401 -21.47 -1.92 69.21
C GLY A 401 -19.98 -2.28 69.33
N PRO A 402 -19.29 -2.60 68.21
CA PRO A 402 -17.85 -2.88 68.21
C PRO A 402 -16.97 -1.72 68.71
N ALA A 403 -17.35 -0.46 68.46
CA ALA A 403 -16.62 0.69 68.97
C ALA A 403 -16.86 0.91 70.47
N GLN A 404 -18.09 0.71 70.94
CA GLN A 404 -18.46 0.83 72.35
C GLN A 404 -17.80 -0.25 73.21
N SER A 405 -17.68 -1.48 72.74
CA SER A 405 -16.98 -2.56 73.46
C SER A 405 -15.50 -2.23 73.67
N LYS A 406 -14.87 -1.53 72.71
CA LYS A 406 -13.52 -0.98 72.82
C LYS A 406 -13.44 0.40 73.50
N LYS A 407 -14.57 0.96 73.95
CA LYS A 407 -14.66 2.32 74.54
C LYS A 407 -14.08 3.42 73.64
N LEU A 408 -14.19 3.27 72.33
CA LEU A 408 -13.73 4.26 71.35
C LEU A 408 -14.73 5.42 71.23
N SER A 409 -14.23 6.64 71.09
CA SER A 409 -15.09 7.80 70.83
C SER A 409 -15.50 7.88 69.35
N LEU A 410 -16.80 8.00 69.08
CA LEU A 410 -17.34 8.14 67.74
C LEU A 410 -17.81 9.57 67.51
N ARG A 411 -17.50 10.14 66.33
CA ARG A 411 -17.98 11.47 65.93
C ARG A 411 -18.30 11.52 64.44
N THR A 412 -19.36 12.22 64.09
CA THR A 412 -19.72 12.51 62.70
C THR A 412 -19.84 14.01 62.51
N PHE A 413 -19.34 14.52 61.39
CA PHE A 413 -19.46 15.93 61.01
C PHE A 413 -19.88 16.07 59.56
N VAL A 414 -20.93 16.84 59.30
CA VAL A 414 -21.45 17.12 57.95
C VAL A 414 -21.34 18.62 57.68
N GLY A 415 -20.60 18.98 56.64
CA GLY A 415 -20.34 20.38 56.29
C GLY A 415 -21.57 21.11 55.73
N GLN A 416 -21.57 22.45 55.83
CA GLN A 416 -22.69 23.33 55.46
C GLN A 416 -23.16 23.21 54.00
N HIS A 417 -22.25 22.97 53.05
CA HIS A 417 -22.59 22.91 51.62
C HIS A 417 -22.97 21.50 51.14
N VAL A 418 -23.04 20.53 52.04
CA VAL A 418 -23.38 19.14 51.70
C VAL A 418 -24.89 19.01 51.46
N PRO A 419 -25.34 18.44 50.33
CA PRO A 419 -26.76 18.22 50.09
C PRO A 419 -27.33 17.14 51.00
N LEU A 420 -28.61 17.27 51.37
CA LEU A 420 -29.33 16.28 52.16
C LEU A 420 -29.80 15.10 51.31
N TYR A 421 -30.06 15.34 50.02
CA TYR A 421 -30.49 14.36 49.02
C TYR A 421 -29.61 14.44 47.78
N PHE A 422 -29.21 13.29 47.26
CA PHE A 422 -28.41 13.17 46.04
C PHE A 422 -28.62 11.80 45.39
N HIS A 423 -28.38 11.71 44.08
CA HIS A 423 -28.51 10.46 43.34
C HIS A 423 -27.28 9.56 43.53
N THR A 424 -27.48 8.37 44.08
CA THR A 424 -26.43 7.36 44.30
C THR A 424 -27.04 5.98 44.49
N ASP A 425 -26.21 4.93 44.47
CA ASP A 425 -26.56 3.61 45.00
C ASP A 425 -26.35 3.59 46.52
N SER A 426 -27.45 3.63 47.28
CA SER A 426 -27.43 3.73 48.75
C SER A 426 -26.77 2.51 49.41
N ILE A 427 -27.01 1.31 48.84
CA ILE A 427 -26.51 0.04 49.35
C ILE A 427 -24.98 -0.02 49.17
N ARG A 428 -24.47 0.36 48.00
CA ARG A 428 -23.03 0.33 47.71
C ARG A 428 -22.27 1.42 48.44
N LEU A 429 -22.84 2.61 48.55
CA LEU A 429 -22.22 3.67 49.35
C LEU A 429 -22.12 3.26 50.82
N ARG A 430 -23.20 2.70 51.40
CA ARG A 430 -23.17 2.17 52.77
C ARG A 430 -22.13 1.06 52.91
N GLN A 431 -22.02 0.15 51.94
CA GLN A 431 -21.02 -0.92 51.93
C GLN A 431 -19.58 -0.36 51.96
N ILE A 432 -19.29 0.67 51.15
CA ILE A 432 -17.99 1.36 51.19
C ILE A 432 -17.75 1.94 52.59
N LEU A 433 -18.69 2.72 53.12
CA LEU A 433 -18.54 3.38 54.42
C LEU A 433 -18.36 2.39 55.57
N VAL A 434 -19.15 1.31 55.61
CA VAL A 434 -19.03 0.24 56.62
C VAL A 434 -17.67 -0.45 56.53
N ASN A 435 -17.15 -0.71 55.33
CA ASN A 435 -15.80 -1.28 55.17
C ASN A 435 -14.71 -0.35 55.70
N LEU A 436 -14.81 0.96 55.42
CA LEU A 436 -13.86 1.95 55.91
C LEU A 436 -13.92 2.14 57.43
N LEU A 437 -15.13 2.30 57.97
CA LEU A 437 -15.37 2.48 59.41
C LEU A 437 -15.04 1.20 60.20
N GLY A 438 -15.34 0.02 59.65
CA GLY A 438 -14.99 -1.26 60.23
C GLY A 438 -13.47 -1.44 60.36
N ASN A 439 -12.71 -1.04 59.32
CA ASN A 439 -11.25 -1.01 59.40
C ASN A 439 -10.76 -0.01 60.47
N ALA A 440 -11.35 1.18 60.55
CA ALA A 440 -11.01 2.16 61.58
C ALA A 440 -11.22 1.60 63.01
N VAL A 441 -12.36 0.94 63.29
CA VAL A 441 -12.60 0.28 64.59
C VAL A 441 -11.63 -0.86 64.84
N LYS A 442 -11.35 -1.66 63.81
CA LYS A 442 -10.47 -2.82 63.93
C LYS A 442 -9.06 -2.41 64.37
N PHE A 443 -8.48 -1.37 63.77
CA PHE A 443 -7.09 -0.96 63.98
C PHE A 443 -6.88 0.15 65.02
N THR A 444 -7.95 0.56 65.69
CA THR A 444 -7.88 1.51 66.82
C THR A 444 -8.15 0.77 68.13
N GLU A 445 -7.23 0.89 69.06
CA GLU A 445 -7.37 0.32 70.42
C GLU A 445 -7.88 1.37 71.41
N THR A 446 -7.34 2.59 71.35
CA THR A 446 -7.74 3.72 72.20
C THR A 446 -7.87 4.99 71.35
N GLY A 447 -8.71 5.93 71.80
CA GLY A 447 -8.94 7.21 71.14
C GLY A 447 -10.30 7.30 70.45
N GLY A 448 -10.34 7.48 69.13
CA GLY A 448 -11.60 7.69 68.44
C GLY A 448 -11.57 7.63 66.92
N ILE A 449 -12.78 7.58 66.37
CA ILE A 449 -13.07 7.50 64.94
C ILE A 449 -13.96 8.67 64.56
N ARG A 450 -13.62 9.32 63.46
CA ARG A 450 -14.34 10.48 62.94
C ARG A 450 -14.75 10.27 61.50
N LEU A 451 -16.03 10.40 61.22
CA LEU A 451 -16.58 10.51 59.87
C LEU A 451 -16.83 11.98 59.55
N THR A 452 -16.24 12.49 58.47
CA THR A 452 -16.41 13.88 58.04
C THR A 452 -16.90 13.90 56.60
N VAL A 453 -18.06 14.49 56.35
CA VAL A 453 -18.58 14.67 54.99
C VAL A 453 -18.47 16.14 54.60
N LYS A 454 -17.80 16.39 53.48
CA LYS A 454 -17.61 17.73 52.91
C LYS A 454 -17.98 17.71 51.45
N ARG A 455 -18.32 18.88 50.95
CA ARG A 455 -18.49 19.11 49.52
C ARG A 455 -17.43 20.10 49.05
N HIS A 456 -16.83 19.80 47.91
CA HIS A 456 -15.97 20.71 47.17
C HIS A 456 -16.45 20.73 45.72
N GLU A 457 -16.97 21.85 45.24
CA GLU A 457 -17.52 21.99 43.88
C GLU A 457 -18.58 20.91 43.56
N GLU A 458 -18.32 20.06 42.57
CA GLU A 458 -19.17 18.94 42.12
C GLU A 458 -18.69 17.59 42.70
N GLN A 459 -17.97 17.62 43.82
CA GLN A 459 -17.49 16.41 44.49
C GLN A 459 -17.95 16.34 45.94
N LEU A 460 -18.43 15.16 46.33
CA LEU A 460 -18.76 14.81 47.69
C LEU A 460 -17.61 13.97 48.28
N ILE A 461 -17.06 14.42 49.40
CA ILE A 461 -15.86 13.86 50.01
C ILE A 461 -16.21 13.33 51.39
N PHE A 462 -16.05 12.02 51.59
CA PHE A 462 -16.21 11.34 52.88
C PHE A 462 -14.83 10.99 53.43
N LEU A 463 -14.49 11.55 54.57
CA LEU A 463 -13.23 11.27 55.27
C LEU A 463 -13.51 10.42 56.50
N VAL A 464 -12.96 9.21 56.51
CA VAL A 464 -12.95 8.33 57.68
C VAL A 464 -11.56 8.42 58.30
N SER A 465 -11.48 9.00 59.49
CA SER A 465 -10.23 9.17 60.23
C SER A 465 -10.25 8.39 61.53
N ASP A 466 -9.15 7.72 61.84
CA ASP A 466 -8.92 7.01 63.09
C ASP A 466 -7.63 7.48 63.78
N SER A 467 -7.53 7.24 65.08
CA SER A 467 -6.34 7.47 65.89
C SER A 467 -5.57 6.17 66.18
N GLY A 468 -5.65 5.19 65.27
CA GLY A 468 -5.06 3.87 65.44
C GLY A 468 -3.55 3.87 65.18
N LYS A 469 -3.00 2.66 64.99
CA LYS A 469 -1.56 2.44 64.81
C LYS A 469 -0.95 3.03 63.52
N GLY A 470 -1.78 3.49 62.58
CA GLY A 470 -1.31 3.93 61.26
C GLY A 470 -0.74 2.79 60.39
N ILE A 471 -0.27 3.13 59.20
CA ILE A 471 0.23 2.18 58.19
C ILE A 471 1.61 2.63 57.72
N GLU A 472 2.58 1.70 57.69
CA GLU A 472 3.94 1.98 57.21
C GLU A 472 3.95 2.40 55.73
N ILE A 473 4.83 3.34 55.38
CA ILE A 473 4.86 3.98 54.05
C ILE A 473 5.00 2.96 52.91
N GLN A 474 5.75 1.87 53.13
CA GLN A 474 5.99 0.83 52.14
C GLN A 474 4.74 -0.03 51.86
N GLN A 475 3.84 -0.15 52.84
CA GLN A 475 2.63 -0.97 52.76
C GLN A 475 1.44 -0.19 52.16
N GLN A 476 1.46 1.14 52.22
CA GLN A 476 0.34 2.01 51.81
C GLN A 476 -0.10 1.83 50.35
N SER A 477 0.82 1.50 49.43
CA SER A 477 0.47 1.24 48.02
C SER A 477 -0.14 -0.15 47.81
N GLN A 478 0.14 -1.09 48.71
CA GLN A 478 -0.25 -2.51 48.58
C GLN A 478 -1.58 -2.83 49.27
N ILE A 479 -2.05 -2.02 50.23
CA ILE A 479 -3.32 -2.30 50.94
C ILE A 479 -4.58 -2.31 50.06
N PHE A 480 -4.53 -1.70 48.87
CA PHE A 480 -5.63 -1.71 47.90
C PHE A 480 -5.56 -2.92 46.94
N THR A 481 -4.56 -3.79 47.09
CA THR A 481 -4.45 -5.02 46.31
C THR A 481 -5.22 -6.15 46.96
N ALA A 482 -5.89 -6.97 46.14
CA ALA A 482 -6.72 -8.06 46.63
C ALA A 482 -5.90 -9.05 47.48
N PHE A 483 -6.47 -9.51 48.60
CA PHE A 483 -5.88 -10.49 49.52
C PHE A 483 -4.61 -10.03 50.27
N TYR A 484 -4.22 -8.76 50.14
CA TYR A 484 -3.08 -8.23 50.88
C TYR A 484 -3.43 -7.93 52.34
N GLN A 485 -2.55 -8.33 53.26
CA GLN A 485 -2.68 -8.10 54.69
C GLN A 485 -1.33 -7.62 55.26
N ALA A 486 -1.33 -6.46 55.92
CA ALA A 486 -0.11 -5.89 56.51
C ALA A 486 0.44 -6.69 57.70
N ASP A 487 -0.43 -7.42 58.43
CA ASP A 487 -0.05 -8.34 59.49
C ASP A 487 -0.73 -9.70 59.28
N THR A 488 0.04 -10.78 59.26
CA THR A 488 -0.46 -12.16 59.12
C THR A 488 -1.32 -12.62 60.31
N ASN A 489 -1.21 -11.96 61.46
CA ASN A 489 -2.00 -12.25 62.66
C ASN A 489 -3.30 -11.43 62.79
N SER A 490 -3.63 -10.59 61.80
CA SER A 490 -4.82 -9.73 61.84
C SER A 490 -6.05 -10.42 61.23
N GLN A 491 -7.09 -10.69 62.01
CA GLN A 491 -8.37 -11.25 61.52
C GLN A 491 -9.02 -10.39 60.42
N GLY A 492 -9.04 -10.86 59.16
CA GLY A 492 -9.72 -10.21 58.03
C GLY A 492 -9.35 -10.86 56.71
N THR A 493 -10.08 -10.61 55.62
CA THR A 493 -9.85 -11.25 54.32
C THR A 493 -8.84 -10.54 53.44
N GLY A 494 -8.53 -9.27 53.72
CA GLY A 494 -7.79 -8.39 52.79
C GLY A 494 -8.60 -7.97 51.56
N ILE A 495 -9.90 -8.29 51.51
CA ILE A 495 -10.77 -8.01 50.34
C ILE A 495 -11.59 -6.72 50.54
N GLY A 496 -11.90 -6.34 51.79
CA GLY A 496 -12.81 -5.22 52.08
C GLY A 496 -12.39 -3.86 51.51
N LEU A 497 -11.11 -3.49 51.61
CA LEU A 497 -10.61 -2.23 51.04
C LEU A 497 -10.55 -2.27 49.50
N THR A 498 -10.26 -3.44 48.94
CA THR A 498 -10.26 -3.68 47.49
C THR A 498 -11.67 -3.55 46.92
N ILE A 499 -12.69 -4.14 47.57
CA ILE A 499 -14.11 -3.96 47.21
C ILE A 499 -14.49 -2.49 47.30
N ALA A 500 -14.15 -1.82 48.40
CA ALA A 500 -14.46 -0.41 48.59
C ALA A 500 -13.85 0.46 47.46
N SER A 501 -12.61 0.19 47.07
CA SER A 501 -11.92 0.88 45.97
C SER A 501 -12.57 0.60 44.62
N SER A 502 -12.94 -0.65 44.34
CA SER A 502 -13.57 -1.00 43.07
C SER A 502 -15.00 -0.45 42.96
N LEU A 503 -15.79 -0.50 44.04
CA LEU A 503 -17.11 0.13 44.10
C LEU A 503 -17.00 1.66 43.90
N ALA A 504 -16.06 2.32 44.57
CA ALA A 504 -15.82 3.75 44.40
C ALA A 504 -15.50 4.12 42.94
N LYS A 505 -14.65 3.33 42.26
CA LYS A 505 -14.34 3.51 40.83
C LYS A 505 -15.56 3.32 39.93
N MET A 506 -16.38 2.30 40.17
CA MET A 506 -17.61 2.08 39.40
C MET A 506 -18.60 3.23 39.58
N MET A 507 -18.68 3.80 40.78
CA MET A 507 -19.49 4.99 41.09
C MET A 507 -18.88 6.30 40.52
N GLY A 508 -17.84 6.22 39.69
CA GLY A 508 -17.18 7.37 39.07
C GLY A 508 -16.24 8.16 40.00
N GLY A 509 -15.93 7.62 41.17
CA GLY A 509 -15.10 8.24 42.20
C GLY A 509 -13.75 7.57 42.44
N ASN A 510 -13.10 7.93 43.55
CA ASN A 510 -11.86 7.30 43.99
C ASN A 510 -11.76 7.19 45.52
N LEU A 511 -10.86 6.30 45.96
CA LEU A 511 -10.37 6.25 47.34
C LEU A 511 -8.93 6.73 47.40
N THR A 512 -8.62 7.56 48.39
CA THR A 512 -7.25 8.01 48.68
C THR A 512 -6.94 7.78 50.16
N LEU A 513 -5.67 7.53 50.46
CA LEU A 513 -5.18 7.22 51.81
C LEU A 513 -4.14 8.25 52.25
N LYS A 514 -4.26 8.70 53.50
CA LYS A 514 -3.20 9.40 54.23
C LYS A 514 -3.02 8.73 55.58
N SER A 515 -1.88 8.10 55.83
CA SER A 515 -1.62 7.41 57.09
C SER A 515 -0.21 7.74 57.60
N VAL A 516 -0.08 7.89 58.92
CA VAL A 516 1.19 8.10 59.60
C VAL A 516 1.30 7.06 60.73
N PRO A 517 2.37 6.23 60.76
CA PRO A 517 2.58 5.26 61.81
C PRO A 517 2.53 5.90 63.21
N GLY A 518 1.79 5.28 64.13
CA GLY A 518 1.59 5.73 65.51
C GLY A 518 0.63 6.92 65.70
N VAL A 519 0.16 7.55 64.63
CA VAL A 519 -0.77 8.71 64.70
C VAL A 519 -2.18 8.34 64.25
N GLY A 520 -2.31 7.49 63.23
CA GLY A 520 -3.59 7.01 62.72
C GLY A 520 -3.71 7.06 61.20
N THR A 521 -4.88 6.68 60.71
CA THR A 521 -5.17 6.63 59.27
C THR A 521 -6.36 7.50 58.91
N CYS A 522 -6.29 8.13 57.74
CA CYS A 522 -7.39 8.85 57.12
C CYS A 522 -7.61 8.34 55.70
N VAL A 523 -8.78 7.73 55.45
CA VAL A 523 -9.23 7.34 54.12
C VAL A 523 -10.23 8.37 53.62
N SER A 524 -10.05 8.84 52.38
CA SER A 524 -10.94 9.80 51.73
C SER A 524 -11.58 9.16 50.50
N LEU A 525 -12.91 9.07 50.53
CA LEU A 525 -13.76 8.70 49.39
C LEU A 525 -14.24 9.96 48.70
N VAL A 526 -13.93 10.09 47.41
CA VAL A 526 -14.37 11.20 46.56
C VAL A 526 -15.36 10.65 45.55
N LEU A 527 -16.59 11.18 45.53
CA LEU A 527 -17.64 10.80 44.60
C LEU A 527 -18.10 12.02 43.78
N PRO A 528 -18.38 11.85 42.47
CA PRO A 528 -18.98 12.91 41.67
C PRO A 528 -20.42 13.17 42.12
N LEU A 529 -20.80 14.45 42.16
CA LEU A 529 -22.12 14.91 42.57
C LEU A 529 -22.82 15.51 41.35
N GLN A 530 -23.63 14.71 40.63
CA GLN A 530 -24.28 15.12 39.39
C GLN A 530 -25.59 15.88 39.64
N GLU A 531 -26.49 15.29 40.42
CA GLU A 531 -27.81 15.86 40.72
C GLU A 531 -28.03 15.93 42.23
N TYR A 532 -28.22 17.14 42.74
CA TYR A 532 -28.46 17.37 44.16
C TYR A 532 -29.33 18.60 44.39
N GLN A 533 -30.09 18.57 45.49
CA GLN A 533 -30.80 19.75 45.97
C GLN A 533 -29.90 20.55 46.91
N PRO A 534 -29.77 21.88 46.75
CA PRO A 534 -28.98 22.68 47.67
C PRO A 534 -29.55 22.57 49.10
N PRO A 535 -28.70 22.46 50.13
CA PRO A 535 -29.18 22.29 51.49
C PRO A 535 -29.98 23.50 51.94
N GLN A 536 -31.22 23.28 52.39
CA GLN A 536 -32.03 24.32 53.01
C GLN A 536 -31.51 24.58 54.43
N GLN A 537 -31.25 25.85 54.75
CA GLN A 537 -30.84 26.24 56.10
C GLN A 537 -32.07 26.30 57.02
N ILE A 538 -31.97 25.63 58.16
CA ILE A 538 -32.97 25.74 59.22
C ILE A 538 -32.64 26.99 60.03
N LYS A 539 -33.56 27.96 60.06
CA LYS A 539 -33.43 29.14 60.93
C LYS A 539 -34.04 28.83 62.28
N GLY A 540 -33.22 28.84 63.32
CA GLY A 540 -33.69 28.64 64.69
C GLY A 540 -32.55 28.69 65.70
N THR A 541 -32.92 28.76 66.97
CA THR A 541 -31.99 28.69 68.11
C THR A 541 -32.35 27.48 68.96
N LEU A 542 -31.37 26.67 69.34
CA LEU A 542 -31.57 25.49 70.18
C LEU A 542 -30.59 25.48 71.35
N SER A 543 -31.11 25.21 72.55
CA SER A 543 -30.30 24.92 73.73
C SER A 543 -29.69 23.52 73.62
N ALA A 544 -28.38 23.44 73.35
CA ALA A 544 -27.67 22.20 73.06
C ALA A 544 -26.28 22.18 73.73
N PRO A 545 -25.71 20.98 74.00
CA PRO A 545 -24.32 20.86 74.44
C PRO A 545 -23.33 21.49 73.46
N PHE A 546 -22.26 22.09 73.98
CA PHE A 546 -21.25 22.80 73.18
C PHE A 546 -20.62 21.93 72.08
N CYS A 547 -20.51 20.61 72.31
CA CYS A 547 -19.99 19.66 71.33
C CYS A 547 -20.85 19.56 70.05
N LEU A 548 -22.15 19.89 70.10
CA LEU A 548 -23.05 19.85 68.95
C LEU A 548 -23.16 21.21 68.23
N HIS A 549 -22.74 22.31 68.87
CA HIS A 549 -22.87 23.67 68.33
C HIS A 549 -22.25 23.80 66.94
N ARG A 550 -21.10 23.17 66.72
CA ARG A 550 -20.42 23.20 65.42
C ARG A 550 -21.25 22.55 64.30
N GLN A 551 -21.90 21.42 64.59
CA GLN A 551 -22.73 20.72 63.62
C GLN A 551 -24.04 21.49 63.35
N LEU A 552 -24.69 21.96 64.41
CA LEU A 552 -25.92 22.77 64.32
C LEU A 552 -25.70 24.06 63.52
N ALA A 553 -24.58 24.75 63.74
CA ALA A 553 -24.21 25.95 63.00
C ALA A 553 -24.07 25.68 61.48
N CYS A 554 -23.59 24.50 61.08
CA CYS A 554 -23.52 24.13 59.66
C CYS A 554 -24.90 23.96 59.01
N TRP A 555 -25.95 23.69 59.77
CA TRP A 555 -27.33 23.65 59.28
C TRP A 555 -28.08 24.98 59.43
N GLY A 556 -27.42 26.04 59.92
CA GLY A 556 -28.01 27.36 60.13
C GLY A 556 -28.63 27.57 61.51
N ILE A 557 -28.48 26.61 62.43
CA ILE A 557 -29.07 26.64 63.77
C ILE A 557 -28.08 27.22 64.77
N ARG A 558 -28.49 28.23 65.54
CA ARG A 558 -27.65 28.81 66.60
C ARG A 558 -27.75 27.98 67.88
N GLY A 559 -26.61 27.50 68.37
CA GLY A 559 -26.53 26.80 69.65
C GLY A 559 -26.49 27.77 70.83
N GLU A 560 -27.35 27.56 71.81
CA GLU A 560 -27.29 28.21 73.13
C GLU A 560 -26.84 27.22 74.20
N PRO A 561 -26.19 27.69 75.28
CA PRO A 561 -25.79 26.81 76.38
C PRO A 561 -27.03 26.16 77.02
N PRO A 562 -26.93 24.88 77.43
CA PRO A 562 -28.09 24.16 77.96
C PRO A 562 -28.54 24.77 79.30
N HIS A 563 -29.78 25.25 79.34
CA HIS A 563 -30.38 25.79 80.57
C HIS A 563 -31.05 24.71 81.46
N GLN A 564 -31.43 23.54 80.92
CA GLN A 564 -31.98 22.36 81.62
C GLN A 564 -31.60 21.03 80.92
N GLN A 565 -31.97 19.87 81.50
CA GLN A 565 -31.84 18.55 80.84
C GLN A 565 -32.69 18.51 79.56
N ASN A 566 -32.05 18.71 78.40
CA ASN A 566 -32.69 18.65 77.09
C ASN A 566 -32.41 17.30 76.40
N ALA A 567 -33.32 16.86 75.53
CA ALA A 567 -33.17 15.65 74.71
C ALA A 567 -31.85 15.61 73.90
N LEU A 568 -31.23 16.77 73.65
CA LEU A 568 -29.95 16.94 72.95
C LEU A 568 -28.71 16.58 73.78
N LEU A 569 -28.86 16.13 75.04
CA LEU A 569 -27.75 15.64 75.89
C LEU A 569 -27.33 14.20 75.57
N ASN A 570 -28.05 13.49 74.72
CA ASN A 570 -27.71 12.12 74.37
C ASN A 570 -26.37 12.07 73.60
N ALA A 571 -25.39 11.33 74.14
CA ALA A 571 -24.06 11.16 73.56
C ALA A 571 -24.09 10.53 72.16
N GLU A 572 -25.14 9.77 71.83
CA GLU A 572 -25.30 9.14 70.51
C GLU A 572 -25.46 10.17 69.37
N LEU A 573 -25.97 11.36 69.68
CA LEU A 573 -26.17 12.43 68.71
C LEU A 573 -24.85 13.02 68.18
N LEU A 574 -23.71 12.70 68.81
CA LEU A 574 -22.39 13.07 68.31
C LEU A 574 -21.99 12.33 67.03
N TYR A 575 -22.60 11.17 66.78
CA TYR A 575 -22.25 10.32 65.64
C TYR A 575 -23.44 9.89 64.78
N PHE A 576 -24.68 10.15 65.22
CA PHE A 576 -25.89 10.02 64.41
C PHE A 576 -26.41 11.38 63.91
N PRO A 577 -25.87 11.93 62.81
CA PRO A 577 -26.31 13.21 62.28
C PRO A 577 -27.78 13.21 61.80
N GLY A 578 -28.34 12.08 61.36
CA GLY A 578 -29.75 12.01 60.95
C GLY A 578 -30.70 12.21 62.12
N LYS A 579 -30.56 11.40 63.17
CA LYS A 579 -31.29 11.57 64.44
C LYS A 579 -31.15 12.98 65.01
N LEU A 580 -29.95 13.57 64.96
CA LEU A 580 -29.72 14.93 65.42
C LEU A 580 -30.47 15.97 64.57
N TYR A 581 -30.45 15.82 63.24
CA TYR A 581 -31.12 16.73 62.32
C TYR A 581 -32.64 16.69 62.51
N ASP A 582 -33.23 15.48 62.59
CA ASP A 582 -34.66 15.29 62.78
C ASP A 582 -35.12 15.86 64.13
N LEU A 583 -34.39 15.59 65.21
CA LEU A 583 -34.68 16.11 66.54
C LEU A 583 -34.57 17.65 66.57
N ALA A 584 -33.54 18.21 65.91
CA ALA A 584 -33.38 19.66 65.82
C ALA A 584 -34.52 20.31 65.04
N GLN A 585 -34.93 19.70 63.92
CA GLN A 585 -36.05 20.18 63.12
C GLN A 585 -37.38 20.11 63.88
N GLN A 586 -37.65 19.01 64.60
CA GLN A 586 -38.82 18.87 65.46
C GLN A 586 -38.86 19.94 66.56
N LEU A 587 -37.75 20.16 67.26
CA LEU A 587 -37.67 21.14 68.35
C LEU A 587 -37.81 22.60 67.86
N ILE A 588 -37.45 22.90 66.61
CA ILE A 588 -37.60 24.23 66.01
C ILE A 588 -39.02 24.45 65.47
N LEU A 589 -39.67 23.41 64.93
CA LEU A 589 -41.00 23.51 64.31
C LEU A 589 -42.17 23.35 65.29
N CYS A 590 -42.00 22.66 66.42
CA CYS A 590 -43.08 22.40 67.38
C CYS A 590 -43.15 23.43 68.53
N THR A 591 -44.24 24.21 68.57
CA THR A 591 -44.96 24.64 69.78
C THR A 591 -45.30 23.43 70.69
N PRO A 592 -45.50 23.60 72.02
CA PRO A 592 -45.25 22.58 73.03
C PRO A 592 -46.25 21.43 72.94
N ASN A 593 -45.87 20.35 72.26
CA ASN A 593 -46.39 19.02 72.57
C ASN A 593 -45.28 18.04 72.21
N ILE A 594 -44.43 17.79 73.19
CA ILE A 594 -43.44 16.74 73.19
C ILE A 594 -44.23 15.44 73.36
N PRO A 595 -44.32 14.52 72.37
CA PRO A 595 -44.44 13.12 72.74
C PRO A 595 -43.07 12.77 73.29
N ILE A 596 -43.01 12.63 74.61
CA ILE A 596 -41.84 12.11 75.28
C ILE A 596 -41.58 10.75 74.64
N ILE A 597 -40.49 10.60 73.88
CA ILE A 597 -39.99 9.28 73.47
C ILE A 597 -39.39 8.65 74.73
N ASN A 598 -40.27 8.34 75.67
CA ASN A 598 -40.06 7.22 76.56
C ASN A 598 -40.40 6.00 75.71
N ASN A 599 -39.58 4.95 75.81
CA ASN A 599 -39.96 3.60 75.41
C ASN A 599 -41.16 3.14 76.26
N LEU A 600 -42.33 3.74 76.05
CA LEU A 600 -43.58 3.30 76.61
C LEU A 600 -44.19 2.36 75.58
N LEU A 601 -44.22 1.09 75.96
CA LEU A 601 -45.21 0.13 75.49
C LEU A 601 -46.53 0.89 75.22
N PRO A 602 -47.16 0.73 74.05
CA PRO A 602 -48.47 1.34 73.83
C PRO A 602 -49.41 0.90 74.98
N PRO A 603 -50.23 1.79 75.57
CA PRO A 603 -51.14 1.44 76.68
C PRO A 603 -52.29 0.47 76.30
N TRP A 604 -52.22 -0.16 75.13
CA TRP A 604 -53.28 -0.89 74.45
C TRP A 604 -52.71 -2.28 74.21
N GLN A 605 -53.46 -3.30 74.61
CA GLN A 605 -53.08 -4.70 74.44
C GLN A 605 -53.99 -5.31 73.38
N LEU A 606 -53.44 -5.57 72.20
CA LEU A 606 -54.13 -6.18 71.07
C LEU A 606 -54.00 -7.71 71.13
N GLN A 607 -55.04 -8.39 70.67
CA GLN A 607 -55.01 -9.81 70.31
C GLN A 607 -54.57 -9.94 68.85
N ILE A 608 -53.32 -10.32 68.62
CA ILE A 608 -52.71 -10.40 67.30
C ILE A 608 -52.60 -11.87 66.88
N LEU A 609 -53.05 -12.21 65.67
CA LEU A 609 -52.70 -13.48 65.03
C LEU A 609 -51.49 -13.28 64.12
N LEU A 610 -50.44 -14.08 64.31
CA LEU A 610 -49.26 -14.11 63.46
C LEU A 610 -49.21 -15.43 62.69
N VAL A 611 -49.30 -15.36 61.36
CA VAL A 611 -49.34 -16.51 60.45
C VAL A 611 -48.10 -16.46 59.55
N ASP A 612 -47.22 -17.45 59.69
CA ASP A 612 -45.99 -17.57 58.88
C ASP A 612 -45.60 -19.05 58.86
N ASP A 613 -45.19 -19.59 57.71
CA ASP A 613 -44.83 -21.01 57.58
C ASP A 613 -43.46 -21.32 58.20
N ALA A 614 -42.57 -20.34 58.24
CA ALA A 614 -41.28 -20.44 58.89
C ALA A 614 -41.40 -20.24 60.41
N ASP A 615 -41.02 -21.29 61.15
CA ASP A 615 -41.01 -21.32 62.62
C ASP A 615 -40.13 -20.23 63.25
N ILE A 616 -38.97 -19.94 62.67
CA ILE A 616 -38.04 -18.89 63.12
C ILE A 616 -38.71 -17.51 63.04
N ASN A 617 -39.42 -17.21 61.95
CA ASN A 617 -40.07 -15.93 61.76
C ASN A 617 -41.22 -15.75 62.78
N ARG A 618 -42.05 -16.79 62.97
CA ARG A 618 -43.11 -16.79 63.99
C ARG A 618 -42.56 -16.54 65.38
N ASP A 619 -41.44 -17.18 65.75
CA ASP A 619 -40.85 -17.05 67.07
C ASP A 619 -40.24 -15.66 67.31
N ILE A 620 -39.47 -15.14 66.36
CA ILE A 620 -38.83 -13.81 66.47
C ILE A 620 -39.91 -12.72 66.52
N ILE A 621 -40.82 -12.69 65.54
CA ILE A 621 -41.85 -11.65 65.45
C ILE A 621 -42.82 -11.79 66.63
N GLY A 622 -43.16 -13.02 67.02
CA GLY A 622 -43.97 -13.29 68.20
C GLY A 622 -43.34 -12.74 69.49
N LYS A 623 -42.06 -13.04 69.74
CA LYS A 623 -41.32 -12.50 70.90
C LYS A 623 -41.21 -10.98 70.87
N MET A 624 -41.00 -10.38 69.69
CA MET A 624 -40.99 -8.93 69.53
C MET A 624 -42.34 -8.31 69.91
N LEU A 625 -43.45 -8.85 69.41
CA LEU A 625 -44.79 -8.36 69.70
C LEU A 625 -45.18 -8.57 71.18
N VAL A 626 -44.80 -9.70 71.79
CA VAL A 626 -44.97 -9.93 73.24
C VAL A 626 -44.13 -8.95 74.07
N SER A 627 -42.89 -8.65 73.64
CA SER A 627 -42.05 -7.65 74.30
C SER A 627 -42.62 -6.23 74.19
N LEU A 628 -43.50 -5.99 73.22
CA LEU A 628 -44.29 -4.76 73.07
C LEU A 628 -45.62 -4.79 73.85
N GLY A 629 -45.82 -5.79 74.71
CA GLY A 629 -46.98 -5.92 75.59
C GLY A 629 -48.25 -6.46 74.92
N GLN A 630 -48.13 -7.01 73.70
CA GLN A 630 -49.27 -7.53 72.94
C GLN A 630 -49.53 -9.01 73.26
N HIS A 631 -50.78 -9.46 73.08
CA HIS A 631 -51.11 -10.88 73.12
C HIS A 631 -51.02 -11.44 71.70
N VAL A 632 -50.19 -12.46 71.50
CA VAL A 632 -49.92 -13.02 70.16
C VAL A 632 -50.31 -14.49 70.15
N THR A 633 -51.19 -14.86 69.23
CA THR A 633 -51.44 -16.25 68.84
C THR A 633 -50.68 -16.51 67.54
N ILE A 634 -50.03 -17.66 67.43
CA ILE A 634 -49.25 -18.04 66.25
C ILE A 634 -49.96 -19.14 65.46
N ALA A 635 -49.84 -19.12 64.14
CA ALA A 635 -50.34 -20.17 63.24
C ALA A 635 -49.26 -20.49 62.19
N ALA A 636 -49.01 -21.77 61.95
CA ALA A 636 -47.98 -22.25 61.03
C ALA A 636 -48.47 -22.40 59.57
N SER A 637 -49.77 -22.24 59.33
CA SER A 637 -50.35 -22.33 57.99
C SER A 637 -51.67 -21.55 57.89
N SER A 638 -52.09 -21.27 56.66
CA SER A 638 -53.39 -20.65 56.35
C SER A 638 -54.57 -21.46 56.90
N ASN A 639 -54.53 -22.80 56.85
CA ASN A 639 -55.59 -23.65 57.38
C ASN A 639 -55.72 -23.54 58.91
N GLU A 640 -54.58 -23.46 59.61
CA GLU A 640 -54.56 -23.25 61.05
C GLU A 640 -55.06 -21.84 61.41
N ALA A 641 -54.69 -20.83 60.62
CA ALA A 641 -55.17 -19.46 60.80
C ALA A 641 -56.70 -19.35 60.63
N LEU A 642 -57.26 -19.98 59.60
CA LEU A 642 -58.72 -20.04 59.37
C LEU A 642 -59.44 -20.81 60.50
N THR A 643 -58.82 -21.85 61.06
CA THR A 643 -59.40 -22.59 62.19
C THR A 643 -59.39 -21.74 63.47
N LEU A 644 -58.29 -21.02 63.73
CA LEU A 644 -58.14 -20.17 64.91
C LEU A 644 -59.05 -18.94 64.85
N SER A 645 -59.32 -18.43 63.65
CA SER A 645 -60.20 -17.28 63.47
C SER A 645 -61.67 -17.58 63.77
N GLN A 646 -62.10 -18.83 63.56
CA GLN A 646 -63.43 -19.29 63.97
C GLN A 646 -63.54 -19.43 65.50
N GLN A 647 -62.41 -19.65 66.19
CA GLN A 647 -62.38 -19.90 67.64
C GLN A 647 -62.24 -18.61 68.47
N GLN A 648 -61.55 -17.60 67.97
CA GLN A 648 -61.32 -16.34 68.67
C GLN A 648 -61.23 -15.16 67.71
N ARG A 649 -61.60 -13.97 68.20
CA ARG A 649 -61.47 -12.73 67.44
C ARG A 649 -60.12 -12.07 67.70
N PHE A 650 -59.49 -11.63 66.63
CA PHE A 650 -58.23 -10.90 66.64
C PHE A 650 -58.44 -9.46 66.24
N ASP A 651 -57.71 -8.55 66.87
CA ASP A 651 -57.71 -7.12 66.56
C ASP A 651 -56.81 -6.80 65.35
N LEU A 652 -55.80 -7.64 65.11
CA LEU A 652 -54.86 -7.54 64.01
C LEU A 652 -54.40 -8.92 63.57
N VAL A 653 -54.31 -9.15 62.26
CA VAL A 653 -53.73 -10.36 61.68
C VAL A 653 -52.52 -9.96 60.85
N LEU A 654 -51.37 -10.53 61.19
CA LEU A 654 -50.13 -10.44 60.43
C LEU A 654 -49.93 -11.77 59.71
N ILE A 655 -50.05 -11.77 58.38
CA ILE A 655 -49.98 -12.99 57.57
C ILE A 655 -48.85 -12.85 56.54
N ASP A 656 -47.97 -13.85 56.47
CA ASP A 656 -47.02 -13.93 55.37
C ASP A 656 -47.75 -14.20 54.06
N ILE A 657 -47.31 -13.53 53.00
CA ILE A 657 -47.91 -13.67 51.67
C ILE A 657 -47.53 -15.02 51.06
N ARG A 658 -46.32 -15.53 51.32
CA ARG A 658 -45.77 -16.69 50.62
C ARG A 658 -45.70 -17.93 51.49
N MET A 659 -46.86 -18.51 51.78
CA MET A 659 -46.97 -19.77 52.52
C MET A 659 -47.32 -20.95 51.58
N PRO A 660 -46.89 -22.18 51.90
CA PRO A 660 -47.22 -23.38 51.16
C PRO A 660 -48.71 -23.75 51.27
N GLU A 661 -49.20 -24.49 50.28
CA GLU A 661 -50.60 -24.92 50.10
C GLU A 661 -51.57 -23.79 49.73
N ILE A 662 -51.77 -22.82 50.64
CA ILE A 662 -52.66 -21.66 50.45
C ILE A 662 -51.86 -20.42 50.80
N ASP A 663 -51.69 -19.53 49.83
CA ASP A 663 -50.92 -18.30 50.05
C ASP A 663 -51.67 -17.29 50.94
N GLY A 664 -50.97 -16.29 51.47
CA GLY A 664 -51.57 -15.35 52.41
C GLY A 664 -52.70 -14.49 51.82
N ILE A 665 -52.72 -14.31 50.49
CA ILE A 665 -53.76 -13.54 49.81
C ILE A 665 -55.02 -14.40 49.67
N GLU A 666 -54.86 -15.65 49.23
CA GLU A 666 -55.94 -16.63 49.13
C GLU A 666 -56.53 -16.95 50.51
N CYS A 667 -55.71 -17.03 51.57
CA CYS A 667 -56.17 -17.18 52.95
C CYS A 667 -57.11 -16.04 53.37
N VAL A 668 -56.78 -14.78 53.04
CA VAL A 668 -57.62 -13.62 53.38
C VAL A 668 -58.92 -13.62 52.57
N GLN A 669 -58.89 -14.10 51.32
CA GLN A 669 -60.10 -14.26 50.50
C GLN A 669 -61.05 -15.31 51.09
N LEU A 670 -60.54 -16.49 51.43
CA LEU A 670 -61.31 -17.55 52.08
C LEU A 670 -61.91 -17.08 53.42
N TRP A 671 -61.16 -16.28 54.17
CA TRP A 671 -61.62 -15.69 55.43
C TRP A 671 -62.71 -14.64 55.24
N HIS A 672 -62.79 -14.00 54.07
CA HIS A 672 -63.87 -13.06 53.74
C HIS A 672 -65.12 -13.77 53.20
N ASP A 673 -64.95 -14.88 52.50
CA ASP A 673 -66.01 -15.63 51.82
C ASP A 673 -66.70 -16.69 52.71
N GLU A 674 -66.07 -17.14 53.80
CA GLU A 674 -66.72 -17.93 54.85
C GLU A 674 -67.35 -17.02 55.93
N PRO A 675 -68.68 -17.06 56.16
CA PRO A 675 -69.39 -16.16 57.09
C PRO A 675 -69.17 -16.45 58.57
#